data_AF-A0A947H7W6-F1
#
_entry.id   AF-A0A947H7W6-F1
#
_cell.length_a   1.000
_cell.length_b   1.000
_cell.length_c   1.000
_cell.angle_alpha   90.00
_cell.angle_beta   90.00
_cell.angle_gamma   90.00
#
_symmetry.space_group_name_H-M   'P 1'
#
loop_
_entity.id
_entity.type
_entity.pdbx_description
1 polymer ?
#
loop_
_entity_poly.entity_id
_entity_poly.type
_entity_poly.pdbx_seq_one_letter_code
_entity_poly.pdbx_strand_id
1 'polypeptide(L)'
;MNTTPEFVEFEVGGEVIRIETGVLSPLANAAVVVRSGDTMVFVAAVATSEAKDIDFMPLTVDYESKMYSVGRFPGGFIRREGRPPDSATLSARLIDRQIRPLFPDGFRNEVQVVSQLISSDQIVQPDILSCLGASAALSLSNIPFDGPTAAVRIARIDGEWVINPTFPQIEESELDLIVAGTDDSINMVEAGAKMLNEELMLEAITIAHKEIRHIVAQIKAFAERLGKPKMQPALYSVDERILAYIQEQVEGKMAEAMQTVDNKARSEQIKGIRKAFEAEVATLPDDSEIKALIASRPKDTGNAFYKLEKRMMRAAILDKGVRIDGRKPADIREINCQVGIAARTHGSAVFMRGTTQALSLTTLGSLSDAQILDGTDPDTSKRYLHHYNFPGYSVGEPKFLRGPGRREIGHGNLAERAILPILPPESEFPYAIRVVSEILSSNGSTSMASTCASTLTLMDAGVPIKDMVGGVAMGLIKEGPRYAVLTDIQGVEDHLGDMDFKVTGTEKGITALQMDIKIDGLDMNILKTALEQAREARLHILSKMREALDKPRPELSPFAPRILTMQINPEKIGAVIGPGGKMIKMIVEETGVKIDIEDSGMVFIVTPDQESADAARAWILRLTEEVEIGKIYEGKVVRLTTFGAFIEVLAGQDGLLHISKVPGRPRHIEDVFSVGESVKVRVAEIDAQGRINLGLEQEVEVRESAPAPYEHGDRESMPARSGPPRGDRDRGGDRGGDRDRRPRNGGGGGYRPGGGAGAPGGGDRDRGDRRR
;
A
#
# COMPACT_ATOMS: atom_id res chain seq x y z
N MET A 1 10.67 -35.39 25.28
CA MET A 1 10.77 -34.14 24.51
C MET A 1 12.13 -33.54 24.80
N ASN A 2 12.83 -32.97 23.83
CA ASN A 2 14.06 -32.23 24.13
C ASN A 2 13.70 -30.96 24.89
N THR A 3 14.36 -30.74 26.03
CA THR A 3 14.19 -29.53 26.86
C THR A 3 15.30 -28.50 26.63
N THR A 4 16.28 -28.84 25.81
CA THR A 4 17.44 -28.01 25.47
C THR A 4 17.40 -27.73 23.96
N PRO A 5 17.51 -26.47 23.52
CA PRO A 5 17.57 -26.15 22.11
C PRO A 5 18.95 -26.50 21.53
N GLU A 6 18.93 -27.12 20.36
CA GLU A 6 20.11 -27.26 19.51
C GLU A 6 20.18 -26.08 18.56
N PHE A 7 21.37 -25.52 18.31
CA PHE A 7 21.48 -24.30 17.49
C PHE A 7 22.75 -24.25 16.63
N VAL A 8 22.69 -23.39 15.61
CA VAL A 8 23.83 -22.87 14.85
C VAL A 8 23.81 -21.35 14.93
N GLU A 9 24.99 -20.73 14.94
CA GLU A 9 25.18 -19.29 15.09
C GLU A 9 26.29 -18.85 14.14
N PHE A 10 26.06 -17.77 13.38
CA PHE A 10 26.97 -17.26 12.36
C PHE A 10 26.73 -15.77 12.12
N GLU A 11 27.70 -15.07 11.53
CA GLU A 11 27.65 -13.64 11.27
C GLU A 11 27.23 -13.36 9.82
N VAL A 12 26.38 -12.35 9.61
CA VAL A 12 25.99 -11.84 8.28
C VAL A 12 25.87 -10.32 8.34
N GLY A 13 26.67 -9.61 7.54
CA GLY A 13 26.63 -8.13 7.50
C GLY A 13 27.06 -7.44 8.79
N GLY A 14 27.81 -8.13 9.66
CA GLY A 14 28.18 -7.65 11.00
C GLY A 14 27.20 -8.04 12.12
N GLU A 15 26.03 -8.60 11.78
CA GLU A 15 25.02 -9.05 12.74
C GLU A 15 25.08 -10.56 12.97
N VAL A 16 24.83 -10.99 14.21
CA VAL A 16 24.84 -12.41 14.60
C VAL A 16 23.47 -13.03 14.40
N ILE A 17 23.36 -13.96 13.45
CA ILE A 17 22.16 -14.76 13.21
C ILE A 17 22.29 -16.11 13.90
N ARG A 18 21.26 -16.46 14.68
CA ARG A 18 21.14 -17.74 15.38
C ARG A 18 19.89 -18.48 14.93
N ILE A 19 20.04 -19.78 14.63
CA ILE A 19 18.95 -20.68 14.26
C ILE A 19 18.87 -21.81 15.28
N GLU A 20 17.77 -21.90 16.02
CA GLU A 20 17.52 -22.88 17.08
C GLU A 20 16.43 -23.90 16.68
N THR A 21 16.52 -25.15 17.18
CA THR A 21 15.49 -26.18 16.99
C THR A 21 15.38 -27.14 18.19
N GLY A 22 14.40 -28.04 18.15
CA GLY A 22 14.25 -29.17 19.08
C GLY A 22 13.31 -28.98 20.27
N VAL A 23 13.00 -27.74 20.67
CA VAL A 23 12.14 -27.44 21.83
C VAL A 23 10.69 -27.10 21.40
N LEU A 24 10.51 -26.21 20.43
CA LEU A 24 9.18 -25.75 20.00
C LEU A 24 8.60 -26.61 18.88
N SER A 25 7.27 -26.77 18.89
CA SER A 25 6.49 -27.52 17.90
C SER A 25 7.04 -28.93 17.54
N PRO A 26 7.16 -29.84 18.53
CA PRO A 26 7.71 -31.18 18.32
C PRO A 26 6.88 -32.08 17.38
N LEU A 27 5.66 -31.65 17.02
CA LEU A 27 4.76 -32.37 16.10
C LEU A 27 4.93 -31.96 14.63
N ALA A 28 5.61 -30.84 14.34
CA ALA A 28 5.87 -30.42 12.96
C ALA A 28 6.90 -31.34 12.28
N ASN A 29 6.87 -31.39 10.94
CA ASN A 29 7.91 -32.10 10.19
C ASN A 29 9.29 -31.51 10.51
N ALA A 30 9.40 -30.18 10.66
CA ALA A 30 10.37 -29.53 11.54
C ALA A 30 9.90 -28.11 11.92
N ALA A 31 10.53 -27.53 12.94
CA ALA A 31 10.36 -26.12 13.29
C ALA A 31 11.67 -25.53 13.82
N VAL A 32 11.84 -24.22 13.63
CA VAL A 32 13.01 -23.46 14.09
C VAL A 32 12.60 -22.12 14.69
N VAL A 33 13.48 -21.54 15.49
CA VAL A 33 13.45 -20.11 15.83
C VAL A 33 14.70 -19.47 15.24
N VAL A 34 14.53 -18.39 14.48
CA VAL A 34 15.62 -17.55 13.96
C VAL A 34 15.64 -16.26 14.77
N ARG A 35 16.83 -15.85 15.22
CA ARG A 35 17.06 -14.61 15.97
C ARG A 35 18.22 -13.83 15.37
N SER A 36 18.08 -12.52 15.33
CA SER A 36 19.16 -11.55 15.19
C SER A 36 18.76 -10.31 15.99
N GLY A 37 19.67 -9.74 16.80
CA GLY A 37 19.30 -8.76 17.83
C GLY A 37 18.27 -9.33 18.82
N ASP A 38 17.21 -8.56 19.07
CA ASP A 38 16.03 -9.01 19.84
C ASP A 38 14.82 -9.34 18.94
N THR A 39 14.98 -9.22 17.62
CA THR A 39 14.02 -9.72 16.64
C THR A 39 14.09 -11.25 16.53
N MET A 40 12.94 -11.89 16.72
CA MET A 40 12.79 -13.35 16.76
C MET A 40 11.60 -13.81 15.92
N VAL A 41 11.86 -14.75 15.01
CA VAL A 41 10.86 -15.38 14.14
C VAL A 41 10.83 -16.88 14.38
N PHE A 42 9.64 -17.43 14.64
CA PHE A 42 9.43 -18.87 14.65
C PHE A 42 8.90 -19.34 13.30
N VAL A 43 9.48 -20.40 12.75
CA VAL A 43 9.04 -20.99 11.48
C VAL A 43 8.81 -22.49 11.62
N ALA A 44 7.65 -22.98 11.19
CA ALA A 44 7.31 -24.40 11.16
C ALA A 44 6.95 -24.84 9.73
N ALA A 45 7.44 -26.02 9.34
CA ALA A 45 7.10 -26.68 8.09
C ALA A 45 6.36 -27.99 8.38
N VAL A 46 5.23 -28.20 7.72
CA VAL A 46 4.38 -29.39 7.84
C VAL A 46 4.01 -29.90 6.45
N ALA A 47 3.96 -31.22 6.27
CA ALA A 47 3.48 -31.85 5.04
C ALA A 47 2.57 -33.05 5.29
N THR A 48 1.61 -33.31 4.38
CA THR A 48 0.84 -34.56 4.37
C THR A 48 1.72 -35.76 4.03
N SER A 49 1.38 -36.94 4.57
CA SER A 49 2.03 -38.20 4.21
C SER A 49 1.72 -38.65 2.79
N GLU A 50 0.49 -38.40 2.33
CA GLU A 50 0.00 -38.78 1.01
C GLU A 50 -0.12 -37.57 0.08
N ALA A 51 0.05 -37.81 -1.22
CA ALA A 51 -0.14 -36.81 -2.27
C ALA A 51 -1.64 -36.55 -2.51
N LYS A 52 -1.98 -35.32 -2.88
CA LYS A 52 -3.35 -34.92 -3.25
C LYS A 52 -3.60 -35.22 -4.74
N ASP A 53 -4.82 -35.62 -5.10
CA ASP A 53 -5.21 -35.82 -6.50
C ASP A 53 -5.52 -34.50 -7.22
N ILE A 54 -4.51 -33.63 -7.29
CA ILE A 54 -4.55 -32.34 -7.99
C ILE A 54 -3.46 -32.29 -9.06
N ASP A 55 -3.43 -31.23 -9.87
CA ASP A 55 -2.48 -31.05 -10.98
C ASP A 55 -1.28 -30.16 -10.63
N PHE A 56 -1.40 -29.30 -9.60
CA PHE A 56 -0.36 -28.38 -9.12
C PHE A 56 0.31 -28.82 -7.79
N MET A 57 1.39 -28.15 -7.39
CA MET A 57 2.06 -28.35 -6.09
C MET A 57 1.39 -27.52 -4.98
N PRO A 58 0.72 -28.15 -3.99
CA PRO A 58 -0.07 -27.46 -2.96
C PRO A 58 0.80 -26.96 -1.80
N LEU A 59 1.66 -25.97 -2.09
CA LEU A 59 2.38 -25.18 -1.09
C LEU A 59 1.57 -23.95 -0.67
N THR A 60 1.33 -23.83 0.63
CA THR A 60 0.82 -22.61 1.29
C THR A 60 1.91 -22.05 2.20
N VAL A 61 2.24 -20.78 2.03
CA VAL A 61 3.11 -20.05 2.96
C VAL A 61 2.30 -18.96 3.66
N ASP A 62 2.41 -18.86 4.97
CA ASP A 62 1.78 -17.82 5.78
C ASP A 62 2.82 -17.10 6.63
N TYR A 63 2.68 -15.78 6.74
CA TYR A 63 3.49 -14.94 7.64
C TYR A 63 2.55 -14.20 8.58
N GLU A 64 2.73 -14.38 9.88
CA GLU A 64 1.92 -13.75 10.93
C GLU A 64 2.75 -12.75 11.73
N SER A 65 2.57 -11.45 11.45
CA SER A 65 2.96 -10.37 12.37
C SER A 65 1.79 -10.06 13.31
N LYS A 66 2.04 -10.15 14.63
CA LYS A 66 1.04 -9.91 15.68
C LYS A 66 1.54 -8.83 16.63
N MET A 67 0.65 -7.98 17.12
CA MET A 67 1.04 -6.72 17.78
C MET A 67 1.77 -6.93 19.11
N TYR A 68 1.60 -8.10 19.76
CA TYR A 68 2.39 -8.45 20.94
C TYR A 68 3.90 -8.49 20.66
N SER A 69 4.34 -8.71 19.40
CA SER A 69 5.77 -8.81 19.06
C SER A 69 6.50 -7.47 19.21
N VAL A 70 5.76 -6.37 19.22
CA VAL A 70 6.21 -5.00 19.54
C VAL A 70 5.56 -4.48 20.82
N GLY A 71 5.02 -5.37 21.67
CA GLY A 71 4.40 -5.02 22.95
C GLY A 71 3.10 -4.20 22.89
N ARG A 72 2.41 -4.17 21.74
CA ARG A 72 1.22 -3.33 21.50
C ARG A 72 -0.08 -4.14 21.45
N PHE A 73 -1.20 -3.45 21.71
CA PHE A 73 -2.54 -3.95 21.36
C PHE A 73 -2.88 -3.59 19.91
N PRO A 74 -3.60 -4.43 19.16
CA PRO A 74 -4.17 -4.06 17.86
C PRO A 74 -5.06 -2.81 17.94
N GLY A 75 -4.98 -1.93 16.94
CA GLY A 75 -5.76 -0.68 16.87
C GLY A 75 -7.25 -0.91 16.64
N GLY A 76 -7.62 -1.99 15.96
CA GLY A 76 -9.01 -2.34 15.66
C GLY A 76 -9.89 -2.55 16.90
N PHE A 77 -11.19 -2.24 16.79
CA PHE A 77 -12.17 -2.25 17.89
C PHE A 77 -12.22 -3.56 18.70
N ILE A 78 -12.00 -4.70 18.06
CA ILE A 78 -12.04 -6.04 18.67
C ILE A 78 -10.76 -6.35 19.49
N ARG A 79 -9.70 -5.53 19.37
CA ARG A 79 -8.37 -5.73 20.01
C ARG A 79 -7.74 -7.09 19.70
N ARG A 80 -7.96 -7.57 18.47
CA ARG A 80 -7.40 -8.82 17.92
C ARG A 80 -7.02 -8.59 16.46
N GLU A 81 -5.93 -9.22 16.03
CA GLU A 81 -5.49 -9.24 14.64
C GLU A 81 -6.57 -9.82 13.72
N GLY A 82 -6.82 -9.14 12.60
CA GLY A 82 -7.88 -9.45 11.65
C GLY A 82 -7.35 -10.01 10.33
N ARG A 83 -7.64 -9.31 9.22
CA ARG A 83 -7.03 -9.60 7.92
C ARG A 83 -5.52 -9.33 8.00
N PRO A 84 -4.65 -10.18 7.43
CA PRO A 84 -3.22 -9.89 7.32
C PRO A 84 -2.97 -8.55 6.59
N PRO A 85 -2.03 -7.72 7.07
CA PRO A 85 -1.62 -6.50 6.38
C PRO A 85 -0.89 -6.84 5.06
N ASP A 86 -0.71 -5.83 4.22
CA ASP A 86 -0.04 -6.02 2.94
C ASP A 86 1.44 -6.39 3.13
N SER A 87 2.16 -5.82 4.12
CA SER A 87 3.55 -6.23 4.44
C SER A 87 3.65 -7.71 4.79
N ALA A 88 2.76 -8.24 5.63
CA ALA A 88 2.68 -9.67 5.92
C ALA A 88 2.38 -10.53 4.68
N THR A 89 1.51 -10.05 3.79
CA THR A 89 1.19 -10.74 2.53
C THR A 89 2.38 -10.76 1.57
N LEU A 90 3.18 -9.69 1.54
CA LEU A 90 4.41 -9.57 0.77
C LEU A 90 5.50 -10.46 1.35
N SER A 91 5.72 -10.48 2.67
CA SER A 91 6.67 -11.39 3.33
C SER A 91 6.34 -12.86 3.08
N ALA A 92 5.06 -13.27 3.19
CA ALA A 92 4.63 -14.62 2.84
C ALA A 92 4.91 -14.96 1.36
N ARG A 93 4.74 -13.98 0.46
CA ARG A 93 5.04 -14.14 -0.98
C ARG A 93 6.55 -14.18 -1.27
N LEU A 94 7.37 -13.45 -0.53
CA LEU A 94 8.84 -13.46 -0.62
C LEU A 94 9.38 -14.86 -0.31
N ILE A 95 8.94 -15.43 0.81
CA ILE A 95 9.29 -16.79 1.26
C ILE A 95 8.80 -17.84 0.24
N ASP A 96 7.56 -17.74 -0.24
CA ASP A 96 6.99 -18.66 -1.25
C ASP A 96 7.84 -18.69 -2.54
N ARG A 97 8.19 -17.52 -3.08
CA ARG A 97 9.01 -17.39 -4.30
C ARG A 97 10.40 -18.00 -4.15
N GLN A 98 11.01 -17.89 -2.96
CA GLN A 98 12.31 -18.50 -2.65
C GLN A 98 12.26 -20.03 -2.62
N ILE A 99 11.26 -20.62 -1.95
CA ILE A 99 11.25 -22.08 -1.68
C ILE A 99 10.53 -22.90 -2.75
N ARG A 100 9.54 -22.33 -3.45
CA ARG A 100 8.67 -23.07 -4.38
C ARG A 100 9.43 -23.76 -5.54
N PRO A 101 10.47 -23.18 -6.17
CA PRO A 101 11.19 -23.85 -7.26
C PRO A 101 11.97 -25.09 -6.84
N LEU A 102 12.20 -25.30 -5.53
CA LEU A 102 13.09 -26.32 -4.97
C LEU A 102 12.33 -27.51 -4.37
N PHE A 103 11.06 -27.67 -4.72
CA PHE A 103 10.34 -28.91 -4.49
C PHE A 103 10.41 -29.77 -5.76
N PRO A 104 10.69 -31.08 -5.66
CA PRO A 104 10.86 -31.94 -6.84
C PRO A 104 9.67 -31.89 -7.80
N ASP A 105 9.93 -31.99 -9.11
CA ASP A 105 8.84 -32.03 -10.11
C ASP A 105 7.87 -33.18 -9.83
N GLY A 106 6.58 -32.91 -10.02
CA GLY A 106 5.52 -33.85 -9.68
C GLY A 106 5.22 -34.02 -8.19
N PHE A 107 5.88 -33.29 -7.28
CA PHE A 107 5.57 -33.36 -5.84
C PHE A 107 4.21 -32.72 -5.53
N ARG A 108 3.28 -33.52 -4.99
CA ARG A 108 1.85 -33.16 -4.81
C ARG A 108 1.33 -33.36 -3.38
N ASN A 109 2.21 -33.55 -2.41
CA ASN A 109 1.83 -33.51 -0.99
C ASN A 109 1.51 -32.06 -0.59
N GLU A 110 0.52 -31.87 0.28
CA GLU A 110 0.15 -30.56 0.80
C GLU A 110 1.20 -30.12 1.83
N VAL A 111 1.82 -28.97 1.58
CA VAL A 111 2.87 -28.38 2.41
C VAL A 111 2.37 -27.04 2.95
N GLN A 112 2.48 -26.85 4.25
CA GLN A 112 2.32 -25.53 4.88
C GLN A 112 3.63 -25.11 5.54
N VAL A 113 4.05 -23.88 5.26
CA VAL A 113 5.12 -23.19 5.99
C VAL A 113 4.51 -21.97 6.67
N VAL A 114 4.56 -21.93 8.01
CA VAL A 114 4.07 -20.80 8.79
C VAL A 114 5.27 -20.11 9.44
N SER A 115 5.48 -18.84 9.09
CA SER A 115 6.39 -17.93 9.78
C SER A 115 5.59 -17.04 10.73
N GLN A 116 6.05 -16.87 11.97
CA GLN A 116 5.39 -16.07 12.99
C GLN A 116 6.41 -15.17 13.69
N LEU A 117 6.19 -13.87 13.64
CA LEU A 117 6.98 -12.89 14.40
C LEU A 117 6.64 -13.04 15.89
N ILE A 118 7.64 -13.36 16.70
CA ILE A 118 7.52 -13.53 18.16
C ILE A 118 7.92 -12.24 18.87
N SER A 119 9.05 -11.66 18.46
CA SER A 119 9.65 -10.45 19.03
C SER A 119 10.22 -9.59 17.90
N SER A 120 10.18 -8.28 18.03
CA SER A 120 10.79 -7.33 17.11
C SER A 120 11.39 -6.17 17.91
N ASP A 121 12.66 -5.88 17.66
CA ASP A 121 13.34 -4.67 18.15
C ASP A 121 13.05 -3.43 17.31
N GLN A 122 12.30 -3.59 16.20
CA GLN A 122 12.03 -2.55 15.20
C GLN A 122 13.30 -1.94 14.55
N ILE A 123 14.44 -2.63 14.67
CA ILE A 123 15.72 -2.28 14.04
C ILE A 123 16.04 -3.29 12.94
N VAL A 124 15.99 -4.58 13.27
CA VAL A 124 16.25 -5.70 12.35
C VAL A 124 14.96 -6.05 11.58
N GLN A 125 15.09 -6.25 10.26
CA GLN A 125 13.95 -6.58 9.41
C GLN A 125 13.63 -8.09 9.48
N PRO A 126 12.39 -8.50 9.82
CA PRO A 126 12.05 -9.90 10.12
C PRO A 126 11.80 -10.79 8.89
N ASP A 127 11.70 -10.20 7.70
CA ASP A 127 11.42 -10.90 6.44
C ASP A 127 12.60 -11.79 6.03
N ILE A 128 13.83 -11.28 6.09
CA ILE A 128 15.05 -12.06 5.83
C ILE A 128 15.18 -13.21 6.85
N LEU A 129 14.94 -12.97 8.13
CA LEU A 129 14.98 -14.03 9.15
C LEU A 129 13.91 -15.12 8.90
N SER A 130 12.74 -14.72 8.39
CA SER A 130 11.68 -15.66 7.98
C SER A 130 12.08 -16.52 6.79
N CYS A 131 12.73 -15.91 5.79
CA CYS A 131 13.30 -16.59 4.63
C CYS A 131 14.38 -17.63 5.02
N LEU A 132 15.25 -17.29 5.97
CA LEU A 132 16.22 -18.24 6.53
C LEU A 132 15.54 -19.36 7.34
N GLY A 133 14.54 -19.00 8.16
CA GLY A 133 13.82 -19.96 8.99
C GLY A 133 13.01 -20.98 8.19
N ALA A 134 12.36 -20.56 7.10
CA ALA A 134 11.67 -21.45 6.18
C ALA A 134 12.63 -22.46 5.53
N SER A 135 13.78 -21.97 5.06
CA SER A 135 14.83 -22.80 4.47
C SER A 135 15.39 -23.82 5.47
N ALA A 136 15.72 -23.38 6.68
CA ALA A 136 16.24 -24.24 7.74
C ALA A 136 15.21 -25.27 8.21
N ALA A 137 13.94 -24.87 8.39
CA ALA A 137 12.86 -25.79 8.74
C ALA A 137 12.66 -26.87 7.66
N LEU A 138 12.57 -26.50 6.38
CA LEU A 138 12.44 -27.48 5.29
C LEU A 138 13.66 -28.40 5.21
N SER A 139 14.87 -27.86 5.38
CA SER A 139 16.12 -28.64 5.35
C SER A 139 16.20 -29.66 6.49
N LEU A 140 15.85 -29.27 7.72
CA LEU A 140 15.79 -30.16 8.89
C LEU A 140 14.63 -31.16 8.86
N SER A 141 13.56 -30.84 8.13
CA SER A 141 12.38 -31.70 8.02
C SER A 141 12.65 -32.95 7.17
N ASN A 142 11.76 -33.94 7.27
CA ASN A 142 11.73 -35.06 6.33
C ASN A 142 11.07 -34.71 4.97
N ILE A 143 10.67 -33.46 4.73
CA ILE A 143 10.02 -33.04 3.48
C ILE A 143 11.09 -32.99 2.36
N PRO A 144 10.82 -33.55 1.16
CA PRO A 144 11.70 -33.44 0.00
C PRO A 144 11.83 -31.97 -0.41
N PHE A 145 13.07 -31.49 -0.48
CA PHE A 145 13.40 -30.09 -0.72
C PHE A 145 14.85 -30.00 -1.17
N ASP A 146 15.09 -29.49 -2.36
CA ASP A 146 16.38 -29.44 -3.04
C ASP A 146 17.16 -28.15 -2.72
N GLY A 147 16.99 -27.65 -1.50
CA GLY A 147 17.75 -26.53 -0.93
C GLY A 147 18.93 -26.99 -0.06
N PRO A 148 19.34 -26.21 0.95
CA PRO A 148 18.76 -24.94 1.40
C PRO A 148 19.00 -23.76 0.47
N THR A 149 18.11 -22.78 0.58
CA THR A 149 18.32 -21.40 0.13
C THR A 149 18.74 -20.49 1.28
N ALA A 150 19.29 -19.33 0.95
CA ALA A 150 19.31 -18.18 1.83
C ALA A 150 18.76 -16.95 1.10
N ALA A 151 18.34 -15.94 1.88
CA ALA A 151 18.03 -14.61 1.37
C ALA A 151 18.90 -13.59 2.13
N VAL A 152 19.26 -12.51 1.45
CA VAL A 152 19.90 -11.34 2.04
C VAL A 152 19.31 -10.07 1.43
N ARG A 153 19.39 -8.97 2.17
CA ARG A 153 19.04 -7.64 1.67
C ARG A 153 20.31 -6.81 1.48
N ILE A 154 20.41 -6.04 0.40
CA ILE A 154 21.52 -5.14 0.10
C ILE A 154 21.01 -3.71 0.00
N ALA A 155 21.68 -2.80 0.70
CA ALA A 155 21.55 -1.36 0.58
C ALA A 155 22.81 -0.72 0.01
N ARG A 156 22.68 0.55 -0.41
CA ARG A 156 23.77 1.40 -0.87
C ARG A 156 23.64 2.77 -0.20
N ILE A 157 24.54 3.09 0.73
CA ILE A 157 24.51 4.31 1.54
C ILE A 157 25.83 5.04 1.34
N ASP A 158 25.79 6.32 0.97
CA ASP A 158 26.97 7.13 0.61
C ASP A 158 27.93 6.48 -0.41
N GLY A 159 27.38 5.60 -1.26
CA GLY A 159 28.12 4.83 -2.27
C GLY A 159 28.65 3.47 -1.80
N GLU A 160 28.61 3.17 -0.51
CA GLU A 160 29.07 1.91 0.10
C GLU A 160 27.96 0.87 0.19
N TRP A 161 28.33 -0.41 0.10
CA TRP A 161 27.40 -1.54 0.13
C TRP A 161 27.15 -2.04 1.56
N VAL A 162 25.89 -2.13 1.98
CA VAL A 162 25.48 -2.62 3.30
C VAL A 162 24.65 -3.90 3.15
N ILE A 163 25.04 -4.95 3.86
CA ILE A 163 24.35 -6.26 3.88
C ILE A 163 23.42 -6.30 5.09
N ASN A 164 22.18 -6.78 4.88
CA ASN A 164 21.09 -6.83 5.86
C ASN A 164 20.89 -5.50 6.62
N PRO A 165 20.68 -4.38 5.91
CA PRO A 165 20.45 -3.06 6.51
C PRO A 165 19.25 -3.06 7.46
N THR A 166 19.43 -2.35 8.57
CA THR A 166 18.37 -2.01 9.54
C THR A 166 17.28 -1.13 8.90
N PHE A 167 16.13 -0.98 9.57
CA PHE A 167 15.07 -0.07 9.10
C PHE A 167 15.58 1.37 8.86
N PRO A 168 16.27 2.07 9.80
CA PRO A 168 16.76 3.42 9.54
C PRO A 168 17.74 3.51 8.34
N GLN A 169 18.60 2.50 8.17
CA GLN A 169 19.55 2.44 7.06
C GLN A 169 18.87 2.32 5.69
N ILE A 170 17.66 1.73 5.61
CA ILE A 170 16.97 1.58 4.32
C ILE A 170 16.35 2.89 3.81
N GLU A 171 16.00 3.81 4.72
CA GLU A 171 15.45 5.13 4.39
C GLU A 171 16.49 6.02 3.68
N GLU A 172 17.72 6.01 4.22
CA GLU A 172 18.88 6.73 3.68
C GLU A 172 19.33 6.14 2.34
N SER A 173 19.26 4.81 2.20
CA SER A 173 19.79 4.04 1.07
C SER A 173 19.28 4.43 -0.34
N GLU A 174 20.15 4.35 -1.34
CA GLU A 174 19.80 4.43 -2.77
C GLU A 174 19.17 3.13 -3.31
N LEU A 175 19.26 2.04 -2.56
CA LEU A 175 18.85 0.70 -2.95
C LEU A 175 18.20 -0.08 -1.81
N ASP A 176 17.12 -0.78 -2.09
CA ASP A 176 16.55 -1.81 -1.24
C ASP A 176 16.37 -3.08 -2.09
N LEU A 177 17.43 -3.90 -2.15
CA LEU A 177 17.52 -5.10 -2.98
C LEU A 177 17.42 -6.35 -2.10
N ILE A 178 16.39 -7.17 -2.27
CA ILE A 178 16.36 -8.53 -1.71
C ILE A 178 16.75 -9.52 -2.81
N VAL A 179 17.67 -10.44 -2.49
CA VAL A 179 18.06 -11.57 -3.33
C VAL A 179 17.90 -12.85 -2.52
N ALA A 180 17.35 -13.89 -3.13
CA ALA A 180 17.33 -15.24 -2.56
C ALA A 180 17.85 -16.27 -3.56
N GLY A 181 18.61 -17.26 -3.07
CA GLY A 181 19.34 -18.20 -3.90
C GLY A 181 19.84 -19.44 -3.15
N THR A 182 20.29 -20.42 -3.91
CA THR A 182 21.10 -21.57 -3.47
C THR A 182 22.59 -21.21 -3.51
N ASP A 183 23.47 -22.18 -3.21
CA ASP A 183 24.93 -21.97 -3.31
C ASP A 183 25.44 -21.85 -4.76
N ASP A 184 24.70 -22.35 -5.74
CA ASP A 184 25.03 -22.31 -7.16
C ASP A 184 24.18 -21.31 -7.97
N SER A 185 22.97 -20.96 -7.50
CA SER A 185 22.01 -20.17 -8.27
C SER A 185 21.33 -19.04 -7.49
N ILE A 186 20.77 -18.09 -8.23
CA ILE A 186 19.78 -17.13 -7.72
C ILE A 186 18.41 -17.65 -8.14
N ASN A 187 17.46 -17.68 -7.21
CA ASN A 187 16.07 -18.09 -7.48
C ASN A 187 15.15 -16.89 -7.63
N MET A 188 15.39 -15.82 -6.86
CA MET A 188 14.49 -14.69 -6.74
C MET A 188 15.23 -13.37 -6.48
N VAL A 189 14.75 -12.30 -7.09
CA VAL A 189 15.15 -10.91 -6.80
C VAL A 189 13.92 -10.02 -6.64
N GLU A 190 13.99 -9.04 -5.74
CA GLU A 190 12.99 -7.99 -5.53
C GLU A 190 13.67 -6.69 -5.05
N ALA A 191 13.83 -5.71 -5.93
CA ALA A 191 14.52 -4.44 -5.66
C ALA A 191 13.63 -3.19 -5.82
N GLY A 192 13.92 -2.16 -5.02
CA GLY A 192 13.51 -0.77 -5.23
C GLY A 192 14.76 0.12 -5.20
N ALA A 193 14.84 1.14 -6.05
CA ALA A 193 16.07 1.91 -6.24
C ALA A 193 15.82 3.38 -6.61
N LYS A 194 16.69 4.28 -6.13
CA LYS A 194 16.70 5.72 -6.44
C LYS A 194 17.36 6.00 -7.81
N MET A 195 16.88 5.33 -8.88
CA MET A 195 17.40 5.40 -10.26
C MET A 195 18.83 4.85 -10.44
N LEU A 196 19.15 3.71 -9.83
CA LEU A 196 20.48 3.08 -9.93
C LEU A 196 20.68 2.41 -11.31
N ASN A 197 21.90 2.44 -11.86
CA ASN A 197 22.17 1.86 -13.18
C ASN A 197 22.24 0.32 -13.17
N GLU A 198 22.20 -0.29 -14.37
CA GLU A 198 22.23 -1.74 -14.57
C GLU A 198 23.51 -2.43 -14.05
N GLU A 199 24.65 -1.74 -14.07
CA GLU A 199 25.95 -2.27 -13.61
C GLU A 199 26.00 -2.39 -12.07
N LEU A 200 25.56 -1.34 -11.37
CA LEU A 200 25.45 -1.35 -9.91
C LEU A 200 24.38 -2.32 -9.40
N MET A 201 23.28 -2.53 -10.15
CA MET A 201 22.35 -3.64 -9.86
C MET A 201 23.05 -5.00 -9.92
N LEU A 202 23.85 -5.24 -10.97
CA LEU A 202 24.55 -6.52 -11.16
C LEU A 202 25.63 -6.74 -10.08
N GLU A 203 26.34 -5.68 -9.68
CA GLU A 203 27.30 -5.70 -8.58
C GLU A 203 26.63 -6.08 -7.26
N ALA A 204 25.52 -5.41 -6.90
CA ALA A 204 24.76 -5.68 -5.68
C ALA A 204 24.23 -7.14 -5.63
N ILE A 205 23.74 -7.66 -6.77
CA ILE A 205 23.31 -9.06 -6.90
C ILE A 205 24.51 -10.03 -6.72
N THR A 206 25.69 -9.67 -7.22
CA THR A 206 26.93 -10.47 -7.07
C THR A 206 27.36 -10.55 -5.61
N ILE A 207 27.33 -9.41 -4.89
CA ILE A 207 27.62 -9.33 -3.45
C ILE A 207 26.62 -10.19 -2.67
N ALA A 208 25.33 -10.06 -2.97
CA ALA A 208 24.29 -10.86 -2.33
C ALA A 208 24.51 -12.37 -2.50
N HIS A 209 24.84 -12.84 -3.71
CA HIS A 209 25.04 -14.27 -3.97
C HIS A 209 26.31 -14.85 -3.31
N LYS A 210 27.30 -14.01 -2.99
CA LYS A 210 28.46 -14.41 -2.18
C LYS A 210 28.05 -14.69 -0.72
N GLU A 211 27.24 -13.84 -0.13
CA GLU A 211 26.78 -14.01 1.26
C GLU A 211 25.71 -15.12 1.39
N ILE A 212 24.82 -15.26 0.39
CA ILE A 212 23.89 -16.39 0.29
C ILE A 212 24.64 -17.72 0.35
N ARG A 213 25.76 -17.86 -0.39
CA ARG A 213 26.63 -19.05 -0.34
C ARG A 213 27.17 -19.34 1.06
N HIS A 214 27.57 -18.31 1.81
CA HIS A 214 28.03 -18.47 3.19
C HIS A 214 26.92 -19.04 4.08
N ILE A 215 25.73 -18.43 4.03
CA ILE A 215 24.58 -18.82 4.87
C ILE A 215 24.06 -20.23 4.50
N VAL A 216 23.97 -20.53 3.20
CA VAL A 216 23.57 -21.86 2.70
C VAL A 216 24.50 -22.95 3.25
N ALA A 217 25.81 -22.72 3.34
CA ALA A 217 26.75 -23.67 3.94
C ALA A 217 26.47 -23.91 5.44
N GLN A 218 26.10 -22.88 6.20
CA GLN A 218 25.73 -23.03 7.62
C GLN A 218 24.44 -23.86 7.79
N ILE A 219 23.42 -23.60 6.95
CA ILE A 219 22.16 -24.36 6.99
C ILE A 219 22.39 -25.82 6.54
N LYS A 220 23.25 -26.09 5.54
CA LYS A 220 23.65 -27.44 5.14
C LYS A 220 24.31 -28.18 6.31
N ALA A 221 25.32 -27.61 6.95
CA ALA A 221 25.99 -28.22 8.10
C ALA A 221 25.05 -28.46 9.29
N PHE A 222 24.08 -27.56 9.53
CA PHE A 222 23.07 -27.73 10.58
C PHE A 222 22.09 -28.88 10.26
N ALA A 223 21.68 -28.99 8.99
CA ALA A 223 20.81 -30.06 8.51
C ALA A 223 21.52 -31.43 8.46
N GLU A 224 22.81 -31.49 8.14
CA GLU A 224 23.61 -32.72 8.22
C GLU A 224 23.70 -33.26 9.66
N ARG A 225 23.78 -32.37 10.66
CA ARG A 225 23.90 -32.73 12.07
C ARG A 225 22.57 -33.19 12.70
N LEU A 226 21.44 -32.58 12.32
CA LEU A 226 20.16 -32.71 13.05
C LEU A 226 18.94 -33.03 12.15
N GLY A 227 19.11 -33.07 10.83
CA GLY A 227 18.04 -33.27 9.88
C GLY A 227 17.41 -34.66 9.96
N LYS A 228 16.09 -34.72 9.75
CA LYS A 228 15.36 -35.98 9.65
C LYS A 228 15.60 -36.61 8.28
N PRO A 229 15.71 -37.96 8.18
CA PRO A 229 15.77 -38.65 6.89
C PRO A 229 14.61 -38.23 5.98
N LYS A 230 14.91 -37.85 4.74
CA LYS A 230 13.90 -37.41 3.76
C LYS A 230 12.93 -38.55 3.43
N MET A 231 11.64 -38.24 3.41
CA MET A 231 10.63 -39.18 2.93
C MET A 231 10.76 -39.38 1.42
N GLN A 232 10.36 -40.56 0.94
CA GLN A 232 10.34 -40.88 -0.49
C GLN A 232 8.92 -40.69 -1.02
N PRO A 233 8.61 -39.56 -1.69
CA PRO A 233 7.26 -39.29 -2.17
C PRO A 233 6.95 -40.07 -3.45
N ALA A 234 5.67 -40.32 -3.70
CA ALA A 234 5.21 -40.70 -5.03
C ALA A 234 5.16 -39.44 -5.92
N LEU A 235 6.26 -39.15 -6.63
CA LEU A 235 6.31 -38.05 -7.60
C LEU A 235 5.43 -38.36 -8.81
N TYR A 236 4.63 -37.39 -9.24
CA TYR A 236 3.86 -37.50 -10.47
C TYR A 236 4.73 -37.27 -11.71
N SER A 237 4.89 -38.30 -12.53
CA SER A 237 5.37 -38.19 -13.91
C SER A 237 4.28 -38.61 -14.90
N VAL A 238 4.40 -38.13 -16.14
CA VAL A 238 3.58 -38.57 -17.28
C VAL A 238 4.15 -39.88 -17.82
N ASP A 239 3.32 -40.89 -18.07
CA ASP A 239 3.77 -42.15 -18.66
C ASP A 239 4.36 -41.94 -20.06
N GLU A 240 5.59 -42.41 -20.28
CA GLU A 240 6.34 -42.21 -21.51
C GLU A 240 5.63 -42.79 -22.75
N ARG A 241 4.84 -43.85 -22.58
CA ARG A 241 4.08 -44.48 -23.67
C ARG A 241 2.93 -43.60 -24.13
N ILE A 242 2.24 -42.95 -23.17
CA ILE A 242 1.19 -41.96 -23.48
C ILE A 242 1.82 -40.76 -24.22
N LEU A 243 2.98 -40.27 -23.74
CA LEU A 243 3.68 -39.15 -24.36
C LEU A 243 4.13 -39.47 -25.80
N ALA A 244 4.73 -40.64 -26.02
CA ALA A 244 5.19 -41.08 -27.33
C ALA A 244 4.02 -41.26 -28.32
N TYR A 245 2.93 -41.91 -27.90
CA TYR A 245 1.74 -42.09 -28.74
C TYR A 245 1.11 -40.74 -29.13
N ILE A 246 0.99 -39.80 -28.18
CA ILE A 246 0.49 -38.44 -28.47
C ILE A 246 1.39 -37.74 -29.48
N GLN A 247 2.71 -37.79 -29.30
CA GLN A 247 3.68 -37.19 -30.24
C GLN A 247 3.48 -37.75 -31.66
N GLU A 248 3.42 -39.07 -31.82
CA GLU A 248 3.22 -39.71 -33.13
C GLU A 248 1.94 -39.25 -33.84
N GLN A 249 0.80 -39.19 -33.13
CA GLN A 249 -0.50 -38.90 -33.75
C GLN A 249 -0.79 -37.40 -33.99
N VAL A 250 -0.15 -36.50 -33.23
CA VAL A 250 -0.52 -35.08 -33.22
C VAL A 250 0.61 -34.08 -33.48
N GLU A 251 1.89 -34.48 -33.46
CA GLU A 251 3.02 -33.54 -33.59
C GLU A 251 2.96 -32.70 -34.88
N GLY A 252 2.62 -33.29 -36.03
CA GLY A 252 2.44 -32.54 -37.28
C GLY A 252 1.32 -31.49 -37.20
N LYS A 253 0.14 -31.88 -36.70
CA LYS A 253 -1.03 -30.99 -36.54
C LYS A 253 -0.74 -29.87 -35.52
N MET A 254 -0.03 -30.19 -34.43
CA MET A 254 0.43 -29.21 -33.45
C MET A 254 1.48 -28.26 -34.05
N ALA A 255 2.36 -28.73 -34.94
CA ALA A 255 3.38 -27.90 -35.56
C ALA A 255 2.76 -26.85 -36.50
N GLU A 256 1.69 -27.20 -37.21
CA GLU A 256 0.87 -26.27 -37.98
C GLU A 256 0.13 -25.29 -37.06
N ALA A 257 -0.55 -25.78 -36.02
CA ALA A 257 -1.29 -24.92 -35.09
C ALA A 257 -0.40 -23.92 -34.34
N MET A 258 0.82 -24.32 -33.95
CA MET A 258 1.79 -23.44 -33.29
C MET A 258 2.38 -22.35 -34.21
N GLN A 259 2.20 -22.44 -35.53
CA GLN A 259 2.54 -21.38 -36.48
C GLN A 259 1.41 -20.36 -36.65
N THR A 260 0.20 -20.63 -36.16
CA THR A 260 -0.91 -19.67 -36.17
C THR A 260 -0.61 -18.52 -35.21
N VAL A 261 -0.40 -17.32 -35.76
CA VAL A 261 -0.09 -16.08 -35.01
C VAL A 261 -1.23 -15.64 -34.12
N ASP A 262 -2.49 -15.72 -34.60
CA ASP A 262 -3.65 -15.33 -33.80
C ASP A 262 -3.88 -16.29 -32.64
N ASN A 263 -3.86 -15.75 -31.42
CA ASN A 263 -3.90 -16.54 -30.20
C ASN A 263 -5.24 -17.28 -30.02
N LYS A 264 -6.34 -16.69 -30.48
CA LYS A 264 -7.67 -17.31 -30.36
C LYS A 264 -7.80 -18.48 -31.34
N ALA A 265 -7.47 -18.28 -32.60
CA ALA A 265 -7.46 -19.31 -33.63
C ALA A 265 -6.52 -20.46 -33.26
N ARG A 266 -5.30 -20.17 -32.78
CA ARG A 266 -4.37 -21.19 -32.26
C ARG A 266 -4.97 -21.97 -31.08
N SER A 267 -5.57 -21.28 -30.12
CA SER A 267 -6.22 -21.92 -28.97
C SER A 267 -7.40 -22.81 -29.38
N GLU A 268 -8.17 -22.41 -30.39
CA GLU A 268 -9.28 -23.19 -30.94
C GLU A 268 -8.77 -24.40 -31.75
N GLN A 269 -7.71 -24.24 -32.53
CA GLN A 269 -7.03 -25.34 -33.24
C GLN A 269 -6.48 -26.39 -32.26
N ILE A 270 -5.74 -25.98 -31.22
CA ILE A 270 -5.19 -26.89 -30.21
C ILE A 270 -6.33 -27.61 -29.45
N LYS A 271 -7.42 -26.93 -29.10
CA LYS A 271 -8.62 -27.56 -28.53
C LYS A 271 -9.27 -28.56 -29.49
N GLY A 272 -9.29 -28.26 -30.79
CA GLY A 272 -9.76 -29.17 -31.84
C GLY A 272 -8.90 -30.43 -31.95
N ILE A 273 -7.57 -30.27 -31.95
CA ILE A 273 -6.60 -31.38 -31.99
C ILE A 273 -6.76 -32.28 -30.77
N ARG A 274 -6.88 -31.71 -29.55
CA ARG A 274 -7.11 -32.48 -28.31
C ARG A 274 -8.40 -33.30 -28.39
N LYS A 275 -9.52 -32.69 -28.82
CA LYS A 275 -10.80 -33.41 -29.02
C LYS A 275 -10.73 -34.50 -30.10
N ALA A 276 -10.01 -34.25 -31.20
CA ALA A 276 -9.84 -35.23 -32.26
C ALA A 276 -9.04 -36.44 -31.77
N PHE A 277 -7.99 -36.21 -30.98
CA PHE A 277 -7.21 -37.26 -30.33
C PHE A 277 -8.04 -38.06 -29.30
N GLU A 278 -8.84 -37.38 -28.46
CA GLU A 278 -9.77 -38.04 -27.52
C GLU A 278 -10.77 -38.96 -28.26
N ALA A 279 -11.30 -38.51 -29.40
CA ALA A 279 -12.19 -39.31 -30.23
C ALA A 279 -11.46 -40.49 -30.90
N GLU A 280 -10.24 -40.30 -31.38
CA GLU A 280 -9.39 -41.36 -31.94
C GLU A 280 -9.11 -42.47 -30.91
N VAL A 281 -8.67 -42.10 -29.70
CA VAL A 281 -8.43 -43.03 -28.59
C VAL A 281 -9.71 -43.79 -28.21
N ALA A 282 -10.87 -43.15 -28.27
CA ALA A 282 -12.16 -43.82 -28.01
C ALA A 282 -12.48 -44.91 -29.07
N THR A 283 -12.04 -44.72 -30.33
CA THR A 283 -12.22 -45.70 -31.42
C THR A 283 -11.21 -46.86 -31.43
N LEU A 284 -10.16 -46.81 -30.61
CA LEU A 284 -9.23 -47.93 -30.47
C LEU A 284 -9.94 -49.19 -29.95
N PRO A 285 -9.47 -50.41 -30.30
CA PRO A 285 -9.97 -51.66 -29.74
C PRO A 285 -9.95 -51.69 -28.20
N ASP A 286 -10.87 -52.41 -27.57
CA ASP A 286 -10.96 -52.47 -26.09
C ASP A 286 -9.82 -53.27 -25.44
N ASP A 287 -9.12 -54.11 -26.22
CA ASP A 287 -7.87 -54.79 -25.86
C ASP A 287 -6.61 -53.93 -26.14
N SER A 288 -6.77 -52.69 -26.60
CA SER A 288 -5.65 -51.77 -26.85
C SER A 288 -4.99 -51.32 -25.55
N GLU A 289 -3.72 -51.68 -25.35
CA GLU A 289 -2.93 -51.31 -24.17
C GLU A 289 -2.89 -49.79 -23.93
N ILE A 290 -2.77 -48.99 -24.99
CA ILE A 290 -2.70 -47.53 -24.86
C ILE A 290 -4.05 -46.92 -24.44
N LYS A 291 -5.17 -47.49 -24.89
CA LYS A 291 -6.53 -47.09 -24.49
C LYS A 291 -6.75 -47.38 -23.00
N ALA A 292 -6.40 -48.58 -22.54
CA ALA A 292 -6.46 -48.97 -21.14
C ALA A 292 -5.55 -48.10 -20.26
N LEU A 293 -4.34 -47.81 -20.73
CA LEU A 293 -3.37 -46.98 -20.01
C LEU A 293 -3.86 -45.52 -19.84
N ILE A 294 -4.35 -44.89 -20.93
CA ILE A 294 -4.95 -43.55 -20.88
C ILE A 294 -6.17 -43.52 -19.95
N ALA A 295 -7.04 -44.52 -20.01
CA ALA A 295 -8.20 -44.62 -19.11
C ALA A 295 -7.81 -44.74 -17.62
N SER A 296 -6.70 -45.42 -17.32
CA SER A 296 -6.16 -45.52 -15.95
C SER A 296 -5.48 -44.24 -15.44
N ARG A 297 -5.08 -43.34 -16.36
CA ARG A 297 -4.28 -42.13 -16.07
C ARG A 297 -4.79 -40.91 -16.85
N PRO A 298 -6.05 -40.48 -16.69
CA PRO A 298 -6.68 -39.46 -17.55
C PRO A 298 -5.98 -38.09 -17.54
N LYS A 299 -5.26 -37.74 -16.46
CA LYS A 299 -4.49 -36.49 -16.36
C LYS A 299 -3.23 -36.49 -17.24
N ASP A 300 -2.70 -37.65 -17.60
CA ASP A 300 -1.46 -37.76 -18.39
C ASP A 300 -1.64 -37.25 -19.81
N THR A 301 -2.81 -37.44 -20.43
CA THR A 301 -3.12 -36.90 -21.75
C THR A 301 -2.94 -35.37 -21.79
N GLY A 302 -3.56 -34.66 -20.86
CA GLY A 302 -3.44 -33.19 -20.77
C GLY A 302 -2.01 -32.73 -20.52
N ASN A 303 -1.30 -33.41 -19.62
CA ASN A 303 0.10 -33.09 -19.28
C ASN A 303 1.09 -33.46 -20.40
N ALA A 304 0.80 -34.48 -21.22
CA ALA A 304 1.57 -34.83 -22.40
C ALA A 304 1.39 -33.78 -23.52
N PHE A 305 0.16 -33.34 -23.79
CA PHE A 305 -0.09 -32.19 -24.69
C PHE A 305 0.65 -30.93 -24.23
N TYR A 306 0.65 -30.66 -22.93
CA TYR A 306 1.39 -29.54 -22.35
C TYR A 306 2.92 -29.66 -22.53
N LYS A 307 3.50 -30.84 -22.26
CA LYS A 307 4.93 -31.10 -22.51
C LYS A 307 5.31 -30.96 -23.99
N LEU A 308 4.44 -31.39 -24.89
CA LEU A 308 4.61 -31.23 -26.34
C LEU A 308 4.57 -29.74 -26.74
N GLU A 309 3.56 -28.99 -26.29
CA GLU A 309 3.42 -27.54 -26.51
C GLU A 309 4.64 -26.76 -26.01
N LYS A 310 5.14 -27.10 -24.80
CA LYS A 310 6.39 -26.55 -24.24
C LYS A 310 7.60 -26.82 -25.14
N ARG A 311 7.83 -28.07 -25.56
CA ARG A 311 8.95 -28.46 -26.44
C ARG A 311 8.91 -27.68 -27.76
N MET A 312 7.75 -27.61 -28.39
CA MET A 312 7.58 -27.00 -29.72
C MET A 312 7.77 -25.48 -29.71
N MET A 313 7.25 -24.80 -28.67
CA MET A 313 7.46 -23.36 -28.49
C MET A 313 8.95 -23.03 -28.32
N ARG A 314 9.66 -23.80 -27.48
CA ARG A 314 11.07 -23.57 -27.17
C ARG A 314 11.97 -23.83 -28.38
N ALA A 315 11.73 -24.92 -29.12
CA ALA A 315 12.43 -25.22 -30.35
C ALA A 315 12.22 -24.12 -31.41
N ALA A 316 11.00 -23.61 -31.59
CA ALA A 316 10.75 -22.50 -32.53
C ALA A 316 11.57 -21.23 -32.19
N ILE A 317 11.67 -20.90 -30.90
CA ILE A 317 12.41 -19.73 -30.42
C ILE A 317 13.93 -19.95 -30.54
N LEU A 318 14.45 -21.11 -30.09
CA LEU A 318 15.89 -21.39 -30.07
C LEU A 318 16.47 -21.72 -31.45
N ASP A 319 15.74 -22.46 -32.30
CA ASP A 319 16.26 -22.96 -33.58
C ASP A 319 15.96 -21.99 -34.75
N LYS A 320 14.81 -21.28 -34.70
CA LYS A 320 14.35 -20.40 -35.79
C LYS A 320 14.41 -18.91 -35.43
N GLY A 321 14.56 -18.55 -34.15
CA GLY A 321 14.54 -17.15 -33.71
C GLY A 321 13.18 -16.47 -33.85
N VAL A 322 12.08 -17.24 -33.87
CA VAL A 322 10.71 -16.74 -34.09
C VAL A 322 9.80 -17.19 -32.96
N ARG A 323 9.03 -16.25 -32.41
CA ARG A 323 8.04 -16.46 -31.35
C ARG A 323 6.69 -16.85 -31.92
N ILE A 324 5.81 -17.32 -31.03
CA ILE A 324 4.44 -17.77 -31.34
C ILE A 324 3.53 -16.70 -31.97
N ASP A 325 3.88 -15.42 -31.86
CA ASP A 325 3.16 -14.30 -32.47
C ASP A 325 3.92 -13.70 -33.68
N GLY A 326 4.95 -14.40 -34.18
CA GLY A 326 5.78 -13.99 -35.31
C GLY A 326 6.91 -13.00 -34.97
N ARG A 327 6.96 -12.47 -33.73
CA ARG A 327 8.04 -11.57 -33.29
C ARG A 327 9.38 -12.29 -33.15
N LYS A 328 10.46 -11.53 -33.26
CA LYS A 328 11.80 -11.94 -32.80
C LYS A 328 11.93 -11.83 -31.28
N PRO A 329 12.95 -12.45 -30.65
CA PRO A 329 13.21 -12.34 -29.22
C PRO A 329 13.22 -10.90 -28.69
N ALA A 330 13.85 -9.96 -29.40
CA ALA A 330 13.97 -8.57 -28.94
C ALA A 330 12.73 -7.67 -29.18
N ASP A 331 11.78 -8.09 -30.03
CA ASP A 331 10.70 -7.20 -30.49
C ASP A 331 9.62 -6.96 -29.41
N ILE A 332 9.19 -5.70 -29.30
CA ILE A 332 8.11 -5.24 -28.40
C ILE A 332 6.80 -5.20 -29.19
N ARG A 333 5.66 -5.48 -28.54
CA ARG A 333 4.34 -5.31 -29.18
C ARG A 333 4.01 -3.83 -29.37
N GLU A 334 3.10 -3.53 -30.31
CA GLU A 334 2.62 -2.16 -30.53
C GLU A 334 2.14 -1.50 -29.23
N ILE A 335 2.56 -0.25 -29.01
CA ILE A 335 2.23 0.53 -27.81
C ILE A 335 1.29 1.67 -28.21
N ASN A 336 0.18 1.80 -27.47
CA ASN A 336 -0.73 2.94 -27.58
C ASN A 336 -0.98 3.51 -26.17
N CYS A 337 -0.87 4.83 -26.03
CA CYS A 337 -1.04 5.53 -24.76
C CYS A 337 -2.10 6.63 -24.93
N GLN A 338 -3.00 6.76 -23.96
CA GLN A 338 -4.03 7.81 -23.94
C GLN A 338 -4.11 8.40 -22.54
N VAL A 339 -4.35 9.71 -22.43
CA VAL A 339 -4.46 10.46 -21.17
C VAL A 339 -5.72 11.32 -21.16
N GLY A 340 -6.22 11.71 -19.98
CA GLY A 340 -7.40 12.59 -19.85
C GLY A 340 -8.73 11.96 -20.28
N ILE A 341 -8.81 10.62 -20.33
CA ILE A 341 -9.98 9.88 -20.83
C ILE A 341 -11.20 9.91 -19.89
N ALA A 342 -11.02 10.14 -18.58
CA ALA A 342 -12.08 10.10 -17.58
C ALA A 342 -12.38 11.51 -17.05
N ALA A 343 -13.53 12.06 -17.46
CA ALA A 343 -13.88 13.48 -17.30
C ALA A 343 -14.06 14.01 -15.85
N ARG A 344 -13.87 13.18 -14.82
CA ARG A 344 -14.09 13.55 -13.40
C ARG A 344 -12.96 13.14 -12.46
N THR A 345 -12.01 12.32 -12.91
CA THR A 345 -10.83 11.95 -12.11
C THR A 345 -9.80 13.07 -12.13
N HIS A 346 -8.89 13.10 -11.16
CA HIS A 346 -7.87 14.16 -11.13
C HIS A 346 -6.85 13.93 -12.24
N GLY A 347 -6.50 12.67 -12.51
CA GLY A 347 -5.87 12.26 -13.77
C GLY A 347 -6.33 10.87 -14.18
N SER A 348 -6.14 10.53 -15.45
CA SER A 348 -6.47 9.22 -16.02
C SER A 348 -5.57 8.89 -17.20
N ALA A 349 -5.17 7.61 -17.31
CA ALA A 349 -4.41 7.12 -18.44
C ALA A 349 -4.75 5.68 -18.79
N VAL A 350 -4.71 5.36 -20.09
CA VAL A 350 -4.70 3.99 -20.61
C VAL A 350 -3.34 3.73 -21.22
N PHE A 351 -2.68 2.67 -20.77
CA PHE A 351 -1.51 2.11 -21.44
C PHE A 351 -1.89 0.78 -22.08
N MET A 352 -1.63 0.64 -23.37
CA MET A 352 -1.82 -0.57 -24.16
C MET A 352 -0.49 -1.04 -24.72
N ARG A 353 -0.19 -2.33 -24.60
CA ARG A 353 0.95 -2.99 -25.24
C ARG A 353 0.49 -4.33 -25.82
N GLY A 354 0.28 -4.36 -27.13
CA GLY A 354 -0.50 -5.41 -27.80
C GLY A 354 -1.86 -5.58 -27.13
N THR A 355 -2.22 -6.82 -26.77
CA THR A 355 -3.49 -7.12 -26.09
C THR A 355 -3.42 -7.00 -24.56
N THR A 356 -2.38 -6.39 -23.97
CA THR A 356 -2.33 -6.05 -22.55
C THR A 356 -2.72 -4.58 -22.37
N GLN A 357 -3.73 -4.31 -21.54
CA GLN A 357 -4.28 -2.97 -21.31
C GLN A 357 -4.49 -2.70 -19.82
N ALA A 358 -3.93 -1.59 -19.33
CA ALA A 358 -4.13 -1.09 -17.98
C ALA A 358 -4.73 0.32 -18.02
N LEU A 359 -5.86 0.51 -17.34
CA LEU A 359 -6.46 1.81 -17.02
C LEU A 359 -5.95 2.23 -15.65
N SER A 360 -5.24 3.35 -15.54
CA SER A 360 -4.84 3.91 -14.24
C SER A 360 -5.48 5.27 -14.01
N LEU A 361 -5.97 5.47 -12.78
CA LEU A 361 -6.69 6.68 -12.35
C LEU A 361 -6.00 7.26 -11.13
N THR A 362 -5.70 8.56 -11.17
CA THR A 362 -5.12 9.31 -10.05
C THR A 362 -6.19 10.10 -9.33
N THR A 363 -6.19 9.98 -8.00
CA THR A 363 -6.94 10.82 -7.07
C THR A 363 -5.95 11.49 -6.12
N LEU A 364 -6.19 12.77 -5.84
CA LEU A 364 -5.39 13.59 -4.93
C LEU A 364 -6.26 13.99 -3.74
N GLY A 365 -5.72 13.87 -2.54
CA GLY A 365 -6.36 14.25 -1.29
C GLY A 365 -5.44 15.07 -0.41
N SER A 366 -5.98 15.56 0.70
CA SER A 366 -5.21 16.15 1.80
C SER A 366 -4.29 15.13 2.46
N LEU A 367 -3.24 15.57 3.17
CA LEU A 367 -2.33 14.67 3.89
C LEU A 367 -3.05 13.81 4.95
N SER A 368 -4.14 14.30 5.54
CA SER A 368 -4.99 13.51 6.45
C SER A 368 -5.82 12.41 5.76
N ASP A 369 -5.79 12.31 4.42
CA ASP A 369 -6.30 11.17 3.65
C ASP A 369 -5.21 10.11 3.38
N ALA A 370 -3.98 10.30 3.89
CA ALA A 370 -2.92 9.29 3.85
C ALA A 370 -3.30 8.05 4.68
N GLN A 371 -2.80 6.89 4.27
CA GLN A 371 -3.09 5.63 4.94
C GLN A 371 -2.30 5.52 6.24
N ILE A 372 -2.98 5.47 7.39
CA ILE A 372 -2.37 5.04 8.66
C ILE A 372 -2.10 3.53 8.59
N LEU A 373 -0.89 3.13 8.95
CA LEU A 373 -0.45 1.74 8.99
C LEU A 373 -0.48 1.25 10.44
N ASP A 374 -1.34 0.26 10.72
CA ASP A 374 -1.41 -0.46 12.00
C ASP A 374 -0.67 -1.80 11.85
N GLY A 375 0.66 -1.73 11.79
CA GLY A 375 1.56 -2.87 11.61
C GLY A 375 2.61 -3.02 12.73
N THR A 376 3.50 -4.01 12.58
CA THR A 376 4.66 -4.23 13.46
C THR A 376 5.90 -3.45 13.05
N ASP A 377 5.92 -2.98 11.81
CA ASP A 377 7.04 -2.32 11.17
C ASP A 377 7.08 -0.83 11.63
N PRO A 378 8.20 -0.11 11.53
CA PRO A 378 8.30 1.27 12.03
C PRO A 378 7.38 2.27 11.31
N ASP A 379 7.10 2.02 10.02
CA ASP A 379 6.26 2.88 9.18
C ASP A 379 4.84 3.04 9.73
N THR A 380 4.48 4.25 10.17
CA THR A 380 3.16 4.57 10.71
C THR A 380 2.16 5.08 9.68
N SER A 381 2.63 5.56 8.52
CA SER A 381 1.78 6.24 7.54
C SER A 381 2.32 6.18 6.12
N LYS A 382 1.41 6.24 5.13
CA LYS A 382 1.74 6.11 3.72
C LYS A 382 0.91 7.07 2.87
N ARG A 383 1.57 8.10 2.31
CA ARG A 383 0.91 9.14 1.49
C ARG A 383 0.69 8.75 0.02
N TYR A 384 1.48 7.81 -0.51
CA TYR A 384 1.30 7.27 -1.87
C TYR A 384 0.70 5.87 -1.80
N LEU A 385 -0.49 5.67 -2.36
CA LEU A 385 -1.19 4.39 -2.36
C LEU A 385 -1.31 3.88 -3.80
N HIS A 386 -0.71 2.72 -4.10
CA HIS A 386 -0.97 2.03 -5.36
C HIS A 386 -1.90 0.83 -5.15
N HIS A 387 -3.10 0.90 -5.72
CA HIS A 387 -4.04 -0.22 -5.73
C HIS A 387 -4.12 -0.83 -7.13
N TYR A 388 -4.02 -2.16 -7.19
CA TYR A 388 -4.01 -2.91 -8.44
C TYR A 388 -5.12 -3.97 -8.41
N ASN A 389 -5.96 -3.99 -9.45
CA ASN A 389 -7.14 -4.86 -9.55
C ASN A 389 -7.05 -5.77 -10.79
N PHE A 390 -7.27 -7.07 -10.62
CA PHE A 390 -7.23 -8.07 -11.71
C PHE A 390 -8.57 -8.81 -11.85
N PRO A 391 -9.57 -8.17 -12.48
CA PRO A 391 -10.90 -8.75 -12.67
C PRO A 391 -10.89 -9.86 -13.72
N GLY A 392 -11.79 -10.85 -13.58
CA GLY A 392 -11.81 -12.02 -14.46
C GLY A 392 -12.03 -11.72 -15.95
N TYR A 393 -12.78 -10.65 -16.27
CA TYR A 393 -12.99 -10.24 -17.65
C TYR A 393 -11.69 -9.87 -18.39
N SER A 394 -10.62 -9.48 -17.67
CA SER A 394 -9.32 -9.15 -18.27
C SER A 394 -8.59 -10.35 -18.89
N VAL A 395 -9.00 -11.57 -18.54
CA VAL A 395 -8.54 -12.83 -19.16
C VAL A 395 -9.70 -13.57 -19.88
N GLY A 396 -10.88 -12.96 -19.94
CA GLY A 396 -12.08 -13.57 -20.53
C GLY A 396 -12.78 -14.64 -19.67
N GLU A 397 -12.50 -14.70 -18.36
CA GLU A 397 -13.00 -15.75 -17.46
C GLU A 397 -13.96 -15.22 -16.38
N PRO A 398 -15.01 -15.98 -15.99
CA PRO A 398 -15.84 -15.63 -14.84
C PRO A 398 -15.08 -15.86 -13.52
N LYS A 399 -14.91 -14.80 -12.72
CA LYS A 399 -14.24 -14.83 -11.39
C LYS A 399 -15.11 -14.10 -10.37
N PHE A 400 -15.21 -14.63 -9.15
CA PHE A 400 -15.86 -13.93 -8.04
C PHE A 400 -15.10 -12.64 -7.70
N LEU A 401 -15.81 -11.51 -7.65
CA LEU A 401 -15.27 -10.26 -7.12
C LEU A 401 -15.24 -10.34 -5.59
N ARG A 402 -14.04 -10.53 -5.04
CA ARG A 402 -13.72 -10.52 -3.60
C ARG A 402 -12.71 -9.39 -3.35
N GLY A 403 -12.23 -9.25 -2.11
CA GLY A 403 -11.05 -8.41 -1.84
C GLY A 403 -9.80 -8.89 -2.60
N PRO A 404 -8.80 -8.00 -2.82
CA PRO A 404 -7.62 -8.31 -3.62
C PRO A 404 -6.81 -9.46 -3.03
N GLY A 405 -6.37 -10.38 -3.88
CA GLY A 405 -5.54 -11.53 -3.50
C GLY A 405 -4.04 -11.22 -3.49
N ARG A 406 -3.23 -12.20 -3.05
CA ARG A 406 -1.78 -12.06 -2.89
C ARG A 406 -1.05 -11.56 -4.15
N ARG A 407 -1.49 -11.97 -5.35
CA ARG A 407 -0.92 -11.51 -6.64
C ARG A 407 -1.26 -10.05 -6.94
N GLU A 408 -2.48 -9.61 -6.61
CA GLU A 408 -2.92 -8.23 -6.84
C GLU A 408 -2.15 -7.27 -5.94
N ILE A 409 -2.01 -7.61 -4.65
CA ILE A 409 -1.16 -6.87 -3.69
C ILE A 409 0.30 -6.84 -4.15
N GLY A 410 0.88 -7.98 -4.54
CA GLY A 410 2.27 -8.05 -5.02
C GLY A 410 2.53 -7.28 -6.33
N HIS A 411 1.57 -7.24 -7.26
CA HIS A 411 1.68 -6.44 -8.47
C HIS A 411 1.54 -4.93 -8.19
N GLY A 412 0.63 -4.55 -7.27
CA GLY A 412 0.49 -3.17 -6.80
C GLY A 412 1.77 -2.68 -6.13
N ASN A 413 2.32 -3.45 -5.17
CA ASN A 413 3.57 -3.11 -4.49
C ASN A 413 4.75 -2.94 -5.44
N LEU A 414 4.88 -3.77 -6.49
CA LEU A 414 5.92 -3.60 -7.50
C LEU A 414 5.77 -2.28 -8.28
N ALA A 415 4.55 -1.96 -8.72
CA ALA A 415 4.26 -0.69 -9.40
C ALA A 415 4.45 0.51 -8.46
N GLU A 416 4.18 0.34 -7.17
CA GLU A 416 4.39 1.37 -6.15
C GLU A 416 5.88 1.67 -5.95
N ARG A 417 6.67 0.62 -5.69
CA ARG A 417 8.13 0.69 -5.50
C ARG A 417 8.84 1.29 -6.71
N ALA A 418 8.29 1.07 -7.92
CA ALA A 418 8.76 1.67 -9.16
C ALA A 418 8.51 3.19 -9.27
N ILE A 419 7.47 3.72 -8.62
CA ILE A 419 7.03 5.12 -8.71
C ILE A 419 7.50 5.96 -7.52
N LEU A 420 7.59 5.41 -6.31
CA LEU A 420 8.04 6.15 -5.12
C LEU A 420 9.30 7.02 -5.33
N PRO A 421 10.36 6.58 -6.04
CA PRO A 421 11.58 7.38 -6.23
C PRO A 421 11.38 8.68 -7.02
N ILE A 422 10.43 8.70 -7.96
CA ILE A 422 10.16 9.86 -8.83
C ILE A 422 9.14 10.83 -8.26
N LEU A 423 8.50 10.53 -7.13
CA LEU A 423 7.55 11.46 -6.53
C LEU A 423 8.26 12.71 -5.98
N PRO A 424 7.65 13.90 -6.10
CA PRO A 424 8.12 15.12 -5.45
C PRO A 424 8.06 14.96 -3.92
N PRO A 425 8.95 15.61 -3.14
CA PRO A 425 8.87 15.62 -1.68
C PRO A 425 7.56 16.26 -1.18
N GLU A 426 7.15 15.94 0.04
CA GLU A 426 5.91 16.46 0.63
C GLU A 426 5.88 17.98 0.75
N SER A 427 7.03 18.60 1.05
CA SER A 427 7.22 20.05 1.10
C SER A 427 7.01 20.76 -0.25
N GLU A 428 7.13 20.04 -1.36
CA GLU A 428 6.87 20.57 -2.72
C GLU A 428 5.44 20.21 -3.19
N PHE A 429 4.94 19.04 -2.77
CA PHE A 429 3.63 18.53 -3.16
C PHE A 429 2.92 17.87 -1.96
N PRO A 430 2.23 18.66 -1.12
CA PRO A 430 1.66 18.23 0.16
C PRO A 430 0.31 17.52 -0.03
N TYR A 431 0.30 16.47 -0.84
CA TYR A 431 -0.88 15.70 -1.20
C TYR A 431 -0.74 14.24 -0.80
N ALA A 432 -1.84 13.66 -0.30
CA ALA A 432 -2.03 12.22 -0.38
C ALA A 432 -2.39 11.87 -1.84
N ILE A 433 -1.74 10.85 -2.39
CA ILE A 433 -1.83 10.48 -3.80
C ILE A 433 -2.27 9.02 -3.85
N ARG A 434 -3.43 8.76 -4.46
CA ARG A 434 -3.94 7.41 -4.69
C ARG A 434 -3.99 7.13 -6.20
N VAL A 435 -3.28 6.10 -6.63
CA VAL A 435 -3.38 5.55 -7.98
C VAL A 435 -4.11 4.21 -7.92
N VAL A 436 -5.10 4.02 -8.79
CA VAL A 436 -5.79 2.74 -8.96
C VAL A 436 -5.58 2.26 -10.39
N SER A 437 -4.97 1.09 -10.56
CA SER A 437 -4.83 0.40 -11.85
C SER A 437 -5.87 -0.71 -12.00
N GLU A 438 -6.83 -0.50 -12.89
CA GLU A 438 -7.77 -1.51 -13.38
C GLU A 438 -7.18 -2.20 -14.62
N ILE A 439 -6.97 -3.52 -14.55
CA ILE A 439 -6.56 -4.29 -15.72
C ILE A 439 -7.78 -4.60 -16.60
N LEU A 440 -7.76 -4.09 -17.83
CA LEU A 440 -8.84 -4.26 -18.79
C LEU A 440 -8.64 -5.48 -19.68
N SER A 441 -7.39 -5.82 -20.01
CA SER A 441 -7.00 -7.01 -20.78
C SER A 441 -5.59 -7.45 -20.42
N SER A 442 -5.33 -8.75 -20.38
CA SER A 442 -4.06 -9.33 -19.92
C SER A 442 -3.54 -10.40 -20.88
N ASN A 443 -2.41 -10.13 -21.54
CA ASN A 443 -1.64 -11.13 -22.26
C ASN A 443 -0.13 -10.96 -22.02
N GLY A 444 0.27 -10.72 -20.77
CA GLY A 444 1.68 -10.59 -20.38
C GLY A 444 1.97 -9.30 -19.64
N SER A 445 2.58 -9.46 -18.46
CA SER A 445 3.03 -8.44 -17.50
C SER A 445 2.21 -7.15 -17.42
N THR A 446 1.01 -7.31 -16.88
CA THR A 446 0.10 -6.22 -16.54
C THR A 446 0.62 -5.30 -15.43
N SER A 447 1.52 -5.75 -14.55
CA SER A 447 2.16 -4.87 -13.55
C SER A 447 3.06 -3.81 -14.20
N MET A 448 3.75 -4.15 -15.30
CA MET A 448 4.52 -3.18 -16.08
C MET A 448 3.62 -2.21 -16.84
N ALA A 449 2.52 -2.70 -17.41
CA ALA A 449 1.49 -1.84 -18.01
C ALA A 449 0.87 -0.87 -16.98
N SER A 450 0.58 -1.34 -15.77
CA SER A 450 0.15 -0.51 -14.64
C SER A 450 1.19 0.53 -14.27
N THR A 451 2.48 0.20 -14.25
CA THR A 451 3.55 1.17 -13.95
C THR A 451 3.57 2.29 -14.99
N CYS A 452 3.60 1.95 -16.29
CA CYS A 452 3.56 2.95 -17.36
C CYS A 452 2.30 3.82 -17.32
N ALA A 453 1.13 3.22 -17.12
CA ALA A 453 -0.13 3.94 -16.97
C ALA A 453 -0.13 4.84 -15.71
N SER A 454 0.47 4.40 -14.61
CA SER A 454 0.59 5.16 -13.35
C SER A 454 1.40 6.44 -13.54
N THR A 455 2.55 6.34 -14.20
CA THR A 455 3.35 7.51 -14.58
C THR A 455 2.53 8.51 -15.40
N LEU A 456 1.85 8.03 -16.46
CA LEU A 456 1.02 8.88 -17.31
C LEU A 456 -0.16 9.52 -16.56
N THR A 457 -0.84 8.79 -15.66
CA THR A 457 -1.97 9.38 -14.92
C THR A 457 -1.52 10.38 -13.85
N LEU A 458 -0.32 10.24 -13.28
CA LEU A 458 0.25 11.23 -12.36
C LEU A 458 0.60 12.52 -13.11
N MET A 459 1.21 12.40 -14.30
CA MET A 459 1.47 13.52 -15.19
C MET A 459 0.17 14.21 -15.65
N ASP A 460 -0.85 13.43 -16.01
CA ASP A 460 -2.18 13.91 -16.40
C ASP A 460 -2.90 14.63 -15.25
N ALA A 461 -2.63 14.24 -14.00
CA ALA A 461 -3.16 14.90 -12.81
C ALA A 461 -2.42 16.20 -12.42
N GLY A 462 -1.31 16.52 -13.09
CA GLY A 462 -0.45 17.66 -12.76
C GLY A 462 0.48 17.42 -11.56
N VAL A 463 0.75 16.16 -11.20
CA VAL A 463 1.74 15.83 -10.16
C VAL A 463 3.15 16.12 -10.71
N PRO A 464 3.98 16.95 -10.06
CA PRO A 464 5.31 17.29 -10.53
C PRO A 464 6.32 16.16 -10.25
N ILE A 465 6.16 15.03 -10.96
CA ILE A 465 7.11 13.92 -10.88
C ILE A 465 8.48 14.31 -11.47
N LYS A 466 9.56 13.83 -10.84
CA LYS A 466 10.95 14.15 -11.19
C LYS A 466 11.37 13.65 -12.57
N ASP A 467 10.76 12.56 -13.02
CA ASP A 467 11.08 11.88 -14.28
C ASP A 467 9.97 10.89 -14.67
N MET A 468 9.99 10.37 -15.90
CA MET A 468 9.05 9.37 -16.40
C MET A 468 9.59 7.95 -16.13
N VAL A 469 8.79 7.10 -15.48
CA VAL A 469 9.10 5.66 -15.30
C VAL A 469 8.32 4.80 -16.30
N GLY A 470 9.05 3.98 -17.05
CA GLY A 470 8.53 2.94 -17.93
C GLY A 470 8.91 1.55 -17.41
N GLY A 471 8.16 0.52 -17.83
CA GLY A 471 8.34 -0.86 -17.36
C GLY A 471 8.27 -1.91 -18.47
N VAL A 472 9.20 -2.85 -18.47
CA VAL A 472 9.25 -4.00 -19.38
C VAL A 472 9.31 -5.31 -18.60
N ALA A 473 8.72 -6.37 -19.17
CA ALA A 473 8.94 -7.73 -18.71
C ALA A 473 9.63 -8.54 -19.78
N MET A 474 10.63 -9.28 -19.33
CA MET A 474 11.48 -10.13 -20.12
C MET A 474 11.33 -11.57 -19.64
N GLY A 475 11.73 -12.52 -20.48
CA GLY A 475 11.86 -13.91 -20.07
C GLY A 475 13.12 -14.56 -20.63
N LEU A 476 13.39 -15.77 -20.18
CA LEU A 476 14.48 -16.61 -20.67
C LEU A 476 13.92 -17.96 -21.13
N ILE A 477 14.47 -18.48 -22.22
CA ILE A 477 14.40 -19.90 -22.57
C ILE A 477 15.84 -20.40 -22.69
N LYS A 478 16.18 -21.49 -22.01
CA LYS A 478 17.52 -22.09 -21.94
C LYS A 478 17.45 -23.61 -22.10
N GLU A 479 18.20 -24.17 -23.03
CA GLU A 479 18.36 -25.62 -23.23
C GLU A 479 19.83 -25.98 -23.34
N GLY A 480 20.37 -26.55 -22.26
CA GLY A 480 21.81 -26.75 -22.10
C GLY A 480 22.55 -25.40 -22.20
N PRO A 481 23.50 -25.25 -23.13
CA PRO A 481 24.22 -23.99 -23.35
C PRO A 481 23.46 -22.98 -24.23
N ARG A 482 22.39 -23.39 -24.92
CA ARG A 482 21.62 -22.51 -25.83
C ARG A 482 20.63 -21.70 -25.03
N TYR A 483 20.51 -20.40 -25.28
CA TYR A 483 19.49 -19.57 -24.65
C TYR A 483 18.97 -18.45 -25.57
N ALA A 484 17.78 -17.94 -25.24
CA ALA A 484 17.19 -16.75 -25.86
C ALA A 484 16.54 -15.87 -24.77
N VAL A 485 16.90 -14.59 -24.75
CA VAL A 485 16.24 -13.57 -23.91
C VAL A 485 15.10 -12.95 -24.69
N LEU A 486 13.89 -13.01 -24.13
CA LEU A 486 12.66 -12.51 -24.74
C LEU A 486 12.28 -11.15 -24.16
N THR A 487 12.03 -10.16 -25.01
CA THR A 487 11.47 -8.85 -24.64
C THR A 487 9.95 -8.88 -24.71
N ASP A 488 9.28 -8.22 -23.76
CA ASP A 488 7.81 -8.06 -23.73
C ASP A 488 7.08 -9.40 -23.89
N ILE A 489 7.28 -10.27 -22.90
CA ILE A 489 6.74 -11.64 -22.90
C ILE A 489 5.21 -11.69 -22.83
N GLN A 490 4.65 -12.67 -23.53
CA GLN A 490 3.25 -13.07 -23.43
C GLN A 490 3.01 -13.98 -22.22
N GLY A 491 1.75 -14.15 -21.79
CA GLY A 491 1.42 -14.99 -20.62
C GLY A 491 1.82 -16.47 -20.78
N VAL A 492 1.77 -16.99 -22.01
CA VAL A 492 2.25 -18.34 -22.33
C VAL A 492 3.77 -18.44 -22.38
N GLU A 493 4.48 -17.37 -22.76
CA GLU A 493 5.95 -17.33 -22.76
C GLU A 493 6.52 -17.24 -21.33
N ASP A 494 5.85 -16.52 -20.41
CA ASP A 494 6.10 -16.62 -18.96
C ASP A 494 5.91 -18.07 -18.49
N HIS A 495 4.73 -18.65 -18.75
CA HIS A 495 4.35 -19.95 -18.23
C HIS A 495 5.24 -21.11 -18.72
N LEU A 496 5.74 -21.04 -19.96
CA LEU A 496 6.58 -22.07 -20.58
C LEU A 496 8.09 -21.73 -20.58
N GLY A 497 8.44 -20.52 -20.17
CA GLY A 497 9.82 -20.03 -20.01
C GLY A 497 10.45 -20.40 -18.66
N ASP A 498 11.74 -20.10 -18.55
CA ASP A 498 12.61 -20.51 -17.45
C ASP A 498 12.90 -19.36 -16.46
N MET A 499 12.54 -18.13 -16.82
CA MET A 499 12.68 -16.93 -16.01
C MET A 499 11.58 -15.92 -16.38
N ASP A 500 11.03 -15.22 -15.39
CA ASP A 500 10.24 -13.99 -15.53
C ASP A 500 11.02 -12.85 -14.85
N PHE A 501 11.33 -11.80 -15.61
CA PHE A 501 12.20 -10.71 -15.19
C PHE A 501 11.57 -9.36 -15.55
N LYS A 502 11.23 -8.55 -14.56
CA LYS A 502 10.54 -7.26 -14.71
C LYS A 502 11.47 -6.14 -14.28
N VAL A 503 11.60 -5.13 -15.14
CA VAL A 503 12.43 -3.95 -14.89
C VAL A 503 11.60 -2.70 -15.11
N THR A 504 11.61 -1.81 -14.12
CA THR A 504 11.09 -0.44 -14.27
C THR A 504 12.22 0.57 -14.09
N GLY A 505 12.06 1.74 -14.68
CA GLY A 505 13.02 2.81 -14.49
C GLY A 505 12.81 3.99 -15.43
N THR A 506 13.69 4.96 -15.28
CA THR A 506 13.80 6.14 -16.13
C THR A 506 14.86 5.91 -17.21
N GLU A 507 15.24 6.95 -17.94
CA GLU A 507 16.42 6.90 -18.82
C GLU A 507 17.74 6.87 -18.02
N LYS A 508 17.73 7.35 -16.77
CA LYS A 508 18.91 7.47 -15.90
C LYS A 508 19.26 6.16 -15.20
N GLY A 509 18.25 5.35 -14.86
CA GLY A 509 18.45 4.06 -14.19
C GLY A 509 17.15 3.38 -13.77
N ILE A 510 17.30 2.24 -13.11
CA ILE A 510 16.26 1.35 -12.61
C ILE A 510 15.61 1.93 -11.36
N THR A 511 14.27 1.87 -11.28
CA THR A 511 13.51 2.20 -10.06
C THR A 511 12.98 0.99 -9.32
N ALA A 512 12.70 -0.13 -10.01
CA ALA A 512 12.40 -1.41 -9.40
C ALA A 512 12.80 -2.58 -10.29
N LEU A 513 13.11 -3.70 -9.65
CA LEU A 513 13.54 -4.95 -10.27
C LEU A 513 12.79 -6.11 -9.64
N GLN A 514 12.28 -7.05 -10.43
CA GLN A 514 11.71 -8.29 -9.90
C GLN A 514 12.09 -9.46 -10.80
N MET A 515 12.68 -10.49 -10.24
CA MET A 515 13.09 -11.70 -10.98
C MET A 515 12.58 -12.95 -10.28
N ASP A 516 12.05 -13.89 -11.06
CA ASP A 516 11.69 -15.25 -10.65
C ASP A 516 12.34 -16.23 -11.63
N ILE A 517 13.24 -17.08 -11.13
CA ILE A 517 13.96 -18.10 -11.90
C ILE A 517 13.37 -19.48 -11.59
N LYS A 518 13.07 -20.24 -12.63
CA LYS A 518 12.33 -21.53 -12.57
C LYS A 518 13.21 -22.73 -12.93
N ILE A 519 14.53 -22.53 -12.99
CA ILE A 519 15.53 -23.53 -13.41
C ILE A 519 16.78 -23.45 -12.55
N ASP A 520 17.57 -24.52 -12.57
CA ASP A 520 18.87 -24.59 -11.92
C ASP A 520 19.87 -23.65 -12.63
N GLY A 521 20.21 -22.54 -11.98
CA GLY A 521 21.29 -21.63 -12.39
C GLY A 521 20.98 -20.66 -13.53
N LEU A 522 21.05 -19.37 -13.20
CA LEU A 522 21.25 -18.29 -14.17
C LEU A 522 22.72 -17.84 -14.14
N ASP A 523 23.39 -17.87 -15.29
CA ASP A 523 24.75 -17.33 -15.43
C ASP A 523 24.72 -15.79 -15.42
N MET A 524 25.70 -15.17 -14.74
CA MET A 524 25.76 -13.71 -14.56
C MET A 524 25.91 -12.94 -15.89
N ASN A 525 26.47 -13.55 -16.93
CA ASN A 525 26.53 -12.95 -18.26
C ASN A 525 25.14 -12.94 -18.93
N ILE A 526 24.32 -13.98 -18.72
CA ILE A 526 22.93 -14.00 -19.20
C ILE A 526 22.13 -12.91 -18.49
N LEU A 527 22.30 -12.75 -17.17
CA LEU A 527 21.66 -11.66 -16.41
C LEU A 527 22.10 -10.27 -16.93
N LYS A 528 23.39 -10.07 -17.21
CA LYS A 528 23.91 -8.85 -17.83
C LYS A 528 23.29 -8.57 -19.20
N THR A 529 23.20 -9.60 -20.07
CA THR A 529 22.52 -9.48 -21.38
C THR A 529 21.04 -9.12 -21.21
N ALA A 530 20.34 -9.73 -20.26
CA ALA A 530 18.93 -9.48 -20.00
C ALA A 530 18.66 -8.06 -19.45
N LEU A 531 19.55 -7.54 -18.60
CA LEU A 531 19.50 -6.16 -18.11
C LEU A 531 19.67 -5.14 -19.24
N GLU A 532 20.64 -5.32 -20.14
CA GLU A 532 20.86 -4.39 -21.25
C GLU A 532 19.72 -4.43 -22.27
N GLN A 533 19.24 -5.63 -22.64
CA GLN A 533 18.07 -5.78 -23.52
C GLN A 533 16.80 -5.18 -22.88
N ALA A 534 16.66 -5.27 -21.56
CA ALA A 534 15.56 -4.61 -20.83
C ALA A 534 15.71 -3.09 -20.81
N ARG A 535 16.93 -2.56 -20.73
CA ARG A 535 17.22 -1.12 -20.84
C ARG A 535 16.82 -0.57 -22.20
N GLU A 536 17.26 -1.18 -23.30
CA GLU A 536 16.86 -0.78 -24.66
C GLU A 536 15.33 -0.76 -24.80
N ALA A 537 14.67 -1.81 -24.31
CA ALA A 537 13.22 -1.91 -24.38
C ALA A 537 12.50 -0.86 -23.50
N ARG A 538 13.03 -0.57 -22.31
CA ARG A 538 12.54 0.49 -21.41
C ARG A 538 12.61 1.87 -22.07
N LEU A 539 13.72 2.19 -22.74
CA LEU A 539 13.88 3.45 -23.48
C LEU A 539 12.88 3.58 -24.63
N HIS A 540 12.62 2.49 -25.38
CA HIS A 540 11.58 2.49 -26.42
C HIS A 540 10.16 2.69 -25.87
N ILE A 541 9.84 2.09 -24.72
CA ILE A 541 8.55 2.28 -24.04
C ILE A 541 8.41 3.73 -23.57
N LEU A 542 9.46 4.31 -23.00
CA LEU A 542 9.49 5.72 -22.57
C LEU A 542 9.27 6.68 -23.74
N SER A 543 9.89 6.46 -24.91
CA SER A 543 9.63 7.31 -26.09
C SER A 543 8.16 7.25 -26.53
N LYS A 544 7.55 6.06 -26.52
CA LYS A 544 6.13 5.86 -26.84
C LYS A 544 5.17 6.47 -25.81
N MET A 545 5.59 6.58 -24.55
CA MET A 545 4.81 7.28 -23.52
C MET A 545 4.88 8.80 -23.70
N ARG A 546 6.05 9.37 -24.03
CA ARG A 546 6.22 10.81 -24.32
C ARG A 546 5.41 11.28 -25.52
N GLU A 547 5.21 10.42 -26.53
CA GLU A 547 4.32 10.70 -27.67
C GLU A 547 2.86 11.01 -27.24
N ALA A 548 2.40 10.50 -26.09
CA ALA A 548 1.07 10.79 -25.54
C ALA A 548 1.08 11.93 -24.50
N LEU A 549 2.11 12.00 -23.65
CA LEU A 549 2.29 13.09 -22.68
C LEU A 549 3.77 13.22 -22.28
N ASP A 550 4.47 14.24 -22.79
CA ASP A 550 5.91 14.45 -22.55
C ASP A 550 6.23 14.94 -21.12
N LYS A 551 5.37 15.78 -20.55
CA LYS A 551 5.57 16.43 -19.24
C LYS A 551 4.28 16.43 -18.40
N PRO A 552 4.38 16.52 -17.06
CA PRO A 552 3.21 16.79 -16.22
C PRO A 552 2.43 18.01 -16.71
N ARG A 553 1.10 17.99 -16.52
CA ARG A 553 0.28 19.18 -16.77
C ARG A 553 0.75 20.32 -15.85
N PRO A 554 0.81 21.57 -16.33
CA PRO A 554 1.28 22.70 -15.54
C PRO A 554 0.28 23.10 -14.44
N GLU A 555 -0.98 22.70 -14.56
CA GLU A 555 -2.04 22.94 -13.59
C GLU A 555 -2.65 21.60 -13.15
N LEU A 556 -3.05 21.54 -11.88
CA LEU A 556 -3.85 20.44 -11.36
C LEU A 556 -5.24 20.42 -12.01
N SER A 557 -5.87 19.24 -12.05
CA SER A 557 -7.26 19.11 -12.49
C SER A 557 -8.20 20.04 -11.71
N PRO A 558 -9.21 20.66 -12.36
CA PRO A 558 -10.17 21.54 -11.70
C PRO A 558 -11.06 20.83 -10.66
N PHE A 559 -11.03 19.49 -10.62
CA PHE A 559 -11.69 18.69 -9.59
C PHE A 559 -10.77 18.31 -8.44
N ALA A 560 -9.45 18.48 -8.59
CA ALA A 560 -8.50 18.24 -7.51
C ALA A 560 -8.64 19.33 -6.44
N PRO A 561 -8.54 18.99 -5.14
CA PRO A 561 -8.48 20.00 -4.10
C PRO A 561 -7.22 20.85 -4.29
N ARG A 562 -7.35 22.18 -4.21
CA ARG A 562 -6.22 23.09 -4.08
C ARG A 562 -5.82 23.11 -2.61
N ILE A 563 -4.52 23.00 -2.34
CA ILE A 563 -3.96 23.11 -0.99
C ILE A 563 -3.20 24.43 -0.92
N LEU A 564 -3.75 25.38 -0.16
CA LEU A 564 -3.06 26.61 0.17
C LEU A 564 -2.33 26.41 1.50
N THR A 565 -1.00 26.47 1.45
CA THR A 565 -0.13 26.38 2.62
C THR A 565 0.14 27.76 3.21
N MET A 566 0.13 27.88 4.53
CA MET A 566 0.67 29.05 5.23
C MET A 566 1.36 28.64 6.54
N GLN A 567 2.40 29.38 6.93
CA GLN A 567 3.06 29.21 8.21
C GLN A 567 2.46 30.20 9.22
N ILE A 568 2.15 29.72 10.42
CA ILE A 568 1.83 30.54 11.60
C ILE A 568 2.83 30.28 12.72
N ASN A 569 2.85 31.15 13.72
CA ASN A 569 3.60 30.92 14.95
C ASN A 569 2.98 29.72 15.71
N PRO A 570 3.75 28.67 16.08
CA PRO A 570 3.22 27.51 16.82
C PRO A 570 2.46 27.87 18.10
N GLU A 571 2.87 28.93 18.81
CA GLU A 571 2.17 29.40 20.02
C GLU A 571 0.74 29.88 19.74
N LYS A 572 0.43 30.25 18.50
CA LYS A 572 -0.89 30.74 18.05
C LYS A 572 -1.80 29.63 17.52
N ILE A 573 -1.34 28.38 17.39
CA ILE A 573 -2.17 27.23 16.97
C ILE A 573 -3.44 27.13 17.84
N GLY A 574 -3.30 27.31 19.15
CA GLY A 574 -4.41 27.29 20.10
C GLY A 574 -5.48 28.37 19.85
N ALA A 575 -5.11 29.51 19.26
CA ALA A 575 -6.06 30.57 18.89
C ALA A 575 -6.86 30.21 17.63
N VAL A 576 -6.24 29.56 16.65
CA VAL A 576 -6.89 29.11 15.41
C VAL A 576 -7.83 27.92 15.67
N ILE A 577 -7.41 26.96 16.50
CA ILE A 577 -8.25 25.83 16.92
C ILE A 577 -9.39 26.33 17.83
N GLY A 578 -9.05 27.16 18.82
CA GLY A 578 -9.96 27.68 19.83
C GLY A 578 -10.45 26.61 20.83
N PRO A 579 -11.15 27.02 21.90
CA PRO A 579 -11.62 26.09 22.94
C PRO A 579 -12.49 24.96 22.36
N GLY A 580 -12.07 23.71 22.57
CA GLY A 580 -12.78 22.52 22.05
C GLY A 580 -12.82 22.38 20.52
N GLY A 581 -11.93 23.08 19.80
CA GLY A 581 -11.95 23.14 18.34
C GLY A 581 -13.08 24.00 17.79
N LYS A 582 -13.68 24.89 18.58
CA LYS A 582 -14.82 25.71 18.14
C LYS A 582 -14.44 26.69 17.03
N MET A 583 -13.26 27.33 17.11
CA MET A 583 -12.86 28.35 16.14
C MET A 583 -12.63 27.73 14.76
N ILE A 584 -11.78 26.70 14.69
CA ILE A 584 -11.52 25.99 13.43
C ILE A 584 -12.81 25.40 12.82
N LYS A 585 -13.74 24.89 13.63
CA LYS A 585 -15.06 24.43 13.15
C LYS A 585 -15.90 25.55 12.53
N MET A 586 -15.92 26.75 13.12
CA MET A 586 -16.64 27.89 12.53
C MET A 586 -16.02 28.32 11.19
N ILE A 587 -14.68 28.35 11.09
CA ILE A 587 -14.01 28.68 9.82
C ILE A 587 -14.37 27.63 8.75
N VAL A 588 -14.29 26.33 9.09
CA VAL A 588 -14.65 25.21 8.21
C VAL A 588 -16.14 25.27 7.80
N GLU A 589 -17.05 25.59 8.72
CA GLU A 589 -18.49 25.64 8.48
C GLU A 589 -18.91 26.84 7.61
N GLU A 590 -18.31 28.01 7.79
CA GLU A 590 -18.60 29.21 6.98
C GLU A 590 -17.91 29.22 5.62
N THR A 591 -16.67 28.71 5.52
CA THR A 591 -15.89 28.75 4.27
C THR A 591 -15.96 27.44 3.46
N GLY A 592 -16.47 26.35 4.04
CA GLY A 592 -16.58 25.05 3.38
C GLY A 592 -15.25 24.34 3.08
N VAL A 593 -14.11 24.90 3.53
CA VAL A 593 -12.77 24.32 3.34
C VAL A 593 -12.46 23.28 4.41
N LYS A 594 -11.56 22.34 4.13
CA LYS A 594 -10.92 21.49 5.15
C LYS A 594 -9.63 22.18 5.62
N ILE A 595 -9.36 22.20 6.92
CA ILE A 595 -8.16 22.80 7.52
C ILE A 595 -7.45 21.74 8.34
N ASP A 596 -6.22 21.41 7.96
CA ASP A 596 -5.30 20.61 8.77
C ASP A 596 -4.19 21.53 9.29
N ILE A 597 -3.81 21.39 10.58
CA ILE A 597 -2.77 22.19 11.24
C ILE A 597 -1.79 21.24 11.92
N GLU A 598 -0.51 21.43 11.65
CA GLU A 598 0.58 20.72 12.31
C GLU A 598 1.09 21.44 13.57
N ASP A 599 1.69 20.69 14.49
CA ASP A 599 2.42 21.22 15.65
C ASP A 599 3.62 22.12 15.25
N SER A 600 4.09 21.99 13.99
CA SER A 600 5.09 22.87 13.36
C SER A 600 4.59 24.29 13.11
N GLY A 601 3.29 24.56 13.25
CA GLY A 601 2.64 25.79 12.83
C GLY A 601 2.35 25.85 11.33
N MET A 602 2.55 24.77 10.57
CA MET A 602 2.12 24.72 9.18
C MET A 602 0.61 24.45 9.08
N VAL A 603 -0.07 25.24 8.26
CA VAL A 603 -1.52 25.19 8.05
C VAL A 603 -1.81 24.88 6.59
N PHE A 604 -2.61 23.83 6.36
CA PHE A 604 -3.07 23.39 5.05
C PHE A 604 -4.56 23.70 4.89
N ILE A 605 -4.90 24.62 3.99
CA ILE A 605 -6.27 24.98 3.65
C ILE A 605 -6.64 24.27 2.35
N VAL A 606 -7.61 23.36 2.40
CA VAL A 606 -7.90 22.39 1.35
C VAL A 606 -9.31 22.60 0.81
N THR A 607 -9.42 23.02 -0.46
CA THR A 607 -10.70 23.24 -1.15
C THR A 607 -10.51 23.28 -2.67
N PRO A 608 -11.47 22.85 -3.51
CA PRO A 608 -11.39 23.08 -4.96
C PRO A 608 -11.64 24.55 -5.35
N ASP A 609 -12.24 25.36 -4.47
CA ASP A 609 -12.57 26.76 -4.74
C ASP A 609 -11.53 27.74 -4.15
N GLN A 610 -11.04 28.65 -5.00
CA GLN A 610 -10.02 29.63 -4.65
C GLN A 610 -10.56 30.73 -3.72
N GLU A 611 -11.80 31.20 -3.93
CA GLU A 611 -12.39 32.28 -3.12
C GLU A 611 -12.56 31.83 -1.66
N SER A 612 -13.05 30.60 -1.47
CA SER A 612 -13.14 29.94 -0.16
C SER A 612 -11.77 29.77 0.52
N ALA A 613 -10.73 29.40 -0.24
CA ALA A 613 -9.37 29.25 0.29
C ALA A 613 -8.82 30.59 0.81
N ASP A 614 -8.95 31.67 0.02
CA ASP A 614 -8.46 32.99 0.39
C ASP A 614 -9.27 33.62 1.54
N ALA A 615 -10.59 33.35 1.62
CA ALA A 615 -11.41 33.75 2.75
C ALA A 615 -10.97 33.08 4.07
N ALA A 616 -10.73 31.77 4.05
CA ALA A 616 -10.21 31.03 5.20
C ALA A 616 -8.80 31.50 5.60
N ARG A 617 -7.90 31.69 4.62
CA ARG A 617 -6.54 32.22 4.83
C ARG A 617 -6.58 33.59 5.48
N ALA A 618 -7.40 34.50 4.99
CA ALA A 618 -7.55 35.84 5.55
C ALA A 618 -8.13 35.81 6.98
N TRP A 619 -8.93 34.80 7.33
CA TRP A 619 -9.41 34.60 8.71
C TRP A 619 -8.29 34.09 9.63
N ILE A 620 -7.55 33.06 9.21
CA ILE A 620 -6.44 32.51 9.99
C ILE A 620 -5.35 33.57 10.19
N LEU A 621 -5.03 34.36 9.16
CA LEU A 621 -4.13 35.52 9.29
C LEU A 621 -4.63 36.51 10.35
N ARG A 622 -5.91 36.91 10.35
CA ARG A 622 -6.47 37.82 11.37
C ARG A 622 -6.41 37.26 12.80
N LEU A 623 -6.45 35.93 12.97
CA LEU A 623 -6.31 35.26 14.27
C LEU A 623 -4.85 35.09 14.72
N THR A 624 -3.91 35.15 13.78
CA THR A 624 -2.47 34.91 14.02
C THR A 624 -1.60 36.13 13.80
N GLU A 625 -2.19 37.26 13.40
CA GLU A 625 -1.50 38.53 13.21
C GLU A 625 -0.84 38.97 14.53
N GLU A 626 0.44 39.32 14.44
CA GLU A 626 1.22 39.82 15.55
C GLU A 626 1.23 41.36 15.54
N VAL A 627 1.38 41.92 16.74
CA VAL A 627 1.38 43.37 16.95
C VAL A 627 2.77 43.92 16.63
N GLU A 628 2.95 44.51 15.44
CA GLU A 628 4.26 45.00 14.98
C GLU A 628 4.63 46.35 15.65
N ILE A 629 5.84 46.44 16.19
CA ILE A 629 6.37 47.69 16.76
C ILE A 629 6.42 48.77 15.68
N GLY A 630 5.78 49.90 15.94
CA GLY A 630 5.71 51.05 15.05
C GLY A 630 4.55 51.05 14.06
N LYS A 631 3.77 49.97 13.91
CA LYS A 631 2.54 49.92 13.11
C LYS A 631 1.38 50.60 13.84
N ILE A 632 0.45 51.19 13.07
CA ILE A 632 -0.74 51.86 13.59
C ILE A 632 -1.92 50.90 13.45
N TYR A 633 -2.62 50.66 14.56
CA TYR A 633 -3.82 49.83 14.66
C TYR A 633 -5.03 50.70 15.03
N GLU A 634 -6.20 50.35 14.52
CA GLU A 634 -7.48 50.96 14.93
C GLU A 634 -8.13 50.04 15.95
N GLY A 635 -7.83 50.29 17.23
CA GLY A 635 -8.19 49.41 18.34
C GLY A 635 -9.39 49.92 19.13
N LYS A 636 -10.02 49.03 19.91
CA LYS A 636 -11.20 49.37 20.72
C LYS A 636 -10.85 49.40 22.20
N VAL A 637 -11.28 50.44 22.92
CA VAL A 637 -11.08 50.55 24.37
C VAL A 637 -11.87 49.46 25.09
N VAL A 638 -11.18 48.47 25.68
CA VAL A 638 -11.81 47.37 26.43
C VAL A 638 -12.02 47.74 27.90
N ARG A 639 -11.02 48.41 28.50
CA ARG A 639 -11.03 48.73 29.93
C ARG A 639 -10.22 49.99 30.23
N LEU A 640 -10.79 50.87 31.04
CA LEU A 640 -10.11 52.04 31.58
C LEU A 640 -9.57 51.75 32.99
N THR A 641 -8.43 52.35 33.34
CA THR A 641 -7.80 52.27 34.66
C THR A 641 -7.16 53.61 35.01
N THR A 642 -6.92 53.87 36.30
CA THR A 642 -6.38 55.15 36.79
C THR A 642 -5.01 55.55 36.22
N PHE A 643 -4.29 54.64 35.57
CA PHE A 643 -2.97 54.88 34.94
C PHE A 643 -2.98 54.74 33.41
N GLY A 644 -4.08 54.34 32.78
CA GLY A 644 -4.15 54.17 31.33
C GLY A 644 -5.36 53.38 30.82
N ALA A 645 -5.47 53.31 29.49
CA ALA A 645 -6.51 52.57 28.79
C ALA A 645 -5.95 51.28 28.18
N PHE A 646 -6.65 50.16 28.39
CA PHE A 646 -6.43 48.91 27.66
C PHE A 646 -7.25 48.94 26.38
N ILE A 647 -6.56 48.79 25.25
CA ILE A 647 -7.11 48.90 23.90
C ILE A 647 -6.79 47.60 23.18
N GLU A 648 -7.81 46.86 22.76
CA GLU A 648 -7.67 45.67 21.92
C GLU A 648 -7.25 46.13 20.52
N VAL A 649 -6.01 45.83 20.13
CA VAL A 649 -5.42 46.23 18.83
C VAL A 649 -5.53 45.13 17.78
N LEU A 650 -5.56 43.88 18.23
CA LEU A 650 -5.87 42.67 17.45
C LEU A 650 -6.64 41.70 18.36
N ALA A 651 -7.37 40.75 17.79
CA ALA A 651 -8.26 39.87 18.56
C ALA A 651 -7.53 39.15 19.71
N GLY A 652 -7.92 39.46 20.95
CA GLY A 652 -7.29 38.92 22.16
C GLY A 652 -5.89 39.46 22.49
N GLN A 653 -5.46 40.56 21.87
CA GLN A 653 -4.19 41.25 22.16
C GLN A 653 -4.46 42.70 22.60
N ASP A 654 -4.44 42.91 23.92
CA ASP A 654 -4.60 44.21 24.57
C ASP A 654 -3.26 44.96 24.65
N GLY A 655 -3.23 46.20 24.16
CA GLY A 655 -2.15 47.15 24.44
C GLY A 655 -2.54 48.18 25.49
N LEU A 656 -1.56 48.62 26.29
CA LEU A 656 -1.75 49.67 27.30
C LEU A 656 -1.33 51.04 26.74
N LEU A 657 -2.28 51.95 26.61
CA LEU A 657 -2.03 53.38 26.43
C LEU A 657 -1.91 54.04 27.81
N HIS A 658 -0.68 54.29 28.26
CA HIS A 658 -0.42 54.94 29.55
C HIS A 658 -0.83 56.41 29.51
N ILE A 659 -1.42 56.93 30.60
CA ILE A 659 -1.98 58.30 30.67
C ILE A 659 -0.95 59.40 30.32
N SER A 660 0.33 59.17 30.58
CA SER A 660 1.42 60.10 30.23
C SER A 660 1.76 60.19 28.74
N LYS A 661 1.23 59.28 27.91
CA LYS A 661 1.40 59.24 26.45
C LYS A 661 0.22 59.87 25.70
N VAL A 662 -0.83 60.27 26.42
CA VAL A 662 -1.98 61.00 25.87
C VAL A 662 -1.61 62.49 25.75
N PRO A 663 -1.79 63.14 24.58
CA PRO A 663 -1.62 64.58 24.42
C PRO A 663 -2.46 65.37 25.45
N GLY A 664 -1.93 66.48 25.94
CA GLY A 664 -2.59 67.30 26.98
C GLY A 664 -2.45 66.77 28.43
N ARG A 665 -2.05 65.50 28.64
CA ARG A 665 -1.89 64.88 29.98
C ARG A 665 -3.11 65.08 30.90
N PRO A 666 -4.27 64.47 30.58
CA PRO A 666 -5.47 64.57 31.41
C PRO A 666 -5.23 64.03 32.83
N ARG A 667 -6.06 64.43 33.80
CA ARG A 667 -5.97 63.94 35.18
C ARG A 667 -6.57 62.56 35.34
N HIS A 668 -7.63 62.26 34.59
CA HIS A 668 -8.29 60.96 34.54
C HIS A 668 -8.35 60.49 33.08
N ILE A 669 -8.22 59.17 32.84
CA ILE A 669 -8.24 58.63 31.48
C ILE A 669 -9.66 58.65 30.89
N GLU A 670 -10.64 58.62 31.80
CA GLU A 670 -12.08 58.74 31.60
C GLU A 670 -12.50 60.11 31.00
N ASP A 671 -11.66 61.14 31.16
CA ASP A 671 -11.88 62.48 30.58
C ASP A 671 -11.65 62.51 29.05
N VAL A 672 -11.02 61.46 28.49
CA VAL A 672 -10.59 61.41 27.08
C VAL A 672 -11.15 60.21 26.33
N PHE A 673 -11.32 59.06 26.99
CA PHE A 673 -11.75 57.81 26.37
C PHE A 673 -12.96 57.19 27.07
N SER A 674 -13.91 56.68 26.30
CA SER A 674 -15.01 55.82 26.78
C SER A 674 -14.74 54.35 26.51
N VAL A 675 -15.21 53.46 27.38
CA VAL A 675 -15.19 52.01 27.10
C VAL A 675 -16.03 51.72 25.86
N GLY A 676 -15.43 51.03 24.89
CA GLY A 676 -16.03 50.71 23.60
C GLY A 676 -15.74 51.71 22.47
N GLU A 677 -15.00 52.80 22.73
CA GLU A 677 -14.57 53.78 21.73
C GLU A 677 -13.46 53.22 20.84
N SER A 678 -13.50 53.50 19.53
CA SER A 678 -12.46 53.11 18.56
C SER A 678 -11.42 54.22 18.44
N VAL A 679 -10.14 53.87 18.51
CA VAL A 679 -9.02 54.81 18.61
C VAL A 679 -7.79 54.33 17.83
N LYS A 680 -7.13 55.25 17.13
CA LYS A 680 -5.90 54.97 16.36
C LYS A 680 -4.67 55.08 17.24
N VAL A 681 -3.99 53.94 17.40
CA VAL A 681 -2.86 53.76 18.31
C VAL A 681 -1.69 53.14 17.58
N ARG A 682 -0.50 53.66 17.85
CA ARG A 682 0.77 53.14 17.34
C ARG A 682 1.45 52.29 18.41
N VAL A 683 1.97 51.13 18.04
CA VAL A 683 2.76 50.31 18.97
C VAL A 683 4.09 51.02 19.22
N ALA A 684 4.35 51.42 20.46
CA ALA A 684 5.57 52.15 20.82
C ALA A 684 6.72 51.21 21.16
N GLU A 685 6.44 50.18 21.96
CA GLU A 685 7.38 49.15 22.38
C GLU A 685 6.61 47.89 22.85
N ILE A 686 7.28 46.74 22.82
CA ILE A 686 6.83 45.52 23.52
C ILE A 686 7.91 45.22 24.56
N ASP A 687 7.51 45.10 25.82
CA ASP A 687 8.47 44.90 26.90
C ASP A 687 8.95 43.44 27.03
N ALA A 688 9.96 43.23 27.86
CA ALA A 688 10.54 41.90 28.12
C ALA A 688 9.58 40.90 28.82
N GLN A 689 8.34 41.31 29.11
CA GLN A 689 7.26 40.48 29.65
C GLN A 689 6.12 40.30 28.63
N GLY A 690 6.32 40.71 27.37
CA GLY A 690 5.34 40.59 26.29
C GLY A 690 4.22 41.63 26.32
N ARG A 691 4.30 42.67 27.15
CA ARG A 691 3.26 43.70 27.24
C ARG A 691 3.44 44.75 26.15
N ILE A 692 2.37 45.01 25.42
CA ILE A 692 2.32 45.98 24.33
C ILE A 692 2.05 47.37 24.90
N ASN A 693 2.99 48.29 24.75
CA ASN A 693 2.82 49.69 25.13
C ASN A 693 2.44 50.53 23.90
N LEU A 694 1.36 51.30 24.02
CA LEU A 694 0.79 52.09 22.93
C LEU A 694 1.14 53.58 23.05
N GLY A 695 1.37 54.21 21.91
CA GLY A 695 1.30 55.67 21.71
C GLY A 695 0.01 56.02 20.96
N LEU A 696 -0.53 57.22 21.19
CA LEU A 696 -1.74 57.68 20.52
C LEU A 696 -1.38 58.48 19.27
N GLU A 697 -1.93 58.08 18.11
CA GLU A 697 -1.62 58.68 16.81
C GLU A 697 -2.84 59.39 16.20
N GLN A 698 -3.61 60.07 17.06
CA GLN A 698 -4.73 60.94 16.70
C GLN A 698 -4.81 62.12 17.67
N GLU A 699 -5.29 63.27 17.18
CA GLU A 699 -5.65 64.38 18.07
C GLU A 699 -6.92 64.01 18.86
N VAL A 700 -6.93 64.33 20.15
CA VAL A 700 -8.07 64.13 21.06
C VAL A 700 -8.31 65.41 21.82
N GLU A 701 -9.54 65.90 21.74
CA GLU A 701 -10.04 66.95 22.62
C GLU A 701 -10.41 66.34 23.97
N VAL A 702 -9.90 66.92 25.06
CA VAL A 702 -10.28 66.53 26.42
C VAL A 702 -11.74 66.93 26.62
N ARG A 703 -12.60 65.97 26.94
CA ARG A 703 -14.02 66.24 27.22
C ARG A 703 -14.11 66.87 28.60
N GLU A 704 -14.54 68.13 28.68
CA GLU A 704 -14.77 68.77 29.98
C GLU A 704 -15.85 68.00 30.76
N SER A 705 -15.43 67.27 31.80
CA SER A 705 -16.33 66.56 32.69
C SER A 705 -17.17 67.55 33.49
N ALA A 706 -18.47 67.63 33.22
CA ALA A 706 -19.39 68.44 34.01
C ALA A 706 -19.39 67.97 35.49
N PRO A 707 -19.25 68.86 36.48
CA PRO A 707 -19.18 68.45 37.88
C PRO A 707 -20.53 67.90 38.37
N ALA A 708 -20.49 66.77 39.06
CA ALA A 708 -21.66 66.17 39.70
C ALA A 708 -22.25 67.12 40.78
N PRO A 709 -23.57 67.39 40.80
CA PRO A 709 -24.17 68.23 41.83
C PRO A 709 -24.23 67.51 43.18
N TYR A 710 -23.68 68.15 44.21
CA TYR A 710 -23.92 67.78 45.61
C TYR A 710 -25.07 68.63 46.14
N GLU A 711 -26.28 68.07 46.22
CA GLU A 711 -27.40 68.72 46.91
C GLU A 711 -27.54 68.20 48.34
N HIS A 712 -27.24 69.06 49.32
CA HIS A 712 -27.64 68.89 50.71
C HIS A 712 -28.77 69.90 50.97
N GLY A 713 -30.01 69.42 51.06
CA GLY A 713 -31.19 70.29 51.13
C GLY A 713 -31.58 70.72 52.54
N ASP A 714 -32.65 71.52 52.66
CA ASP A 714 -33.44 71.61 53.88
C ASP A 714 -34.91 72.04 53.59
N ARG A 715 -35.84 71.25 54.14
CA ARG A 715 -37.19 71.55 54.67
C ARG A 715 -38.36 72.10 53.81
N GLU A 716 -39.40 71.24 53.77
CA GLU A 716 -40.81 71.50 54.16
C GLU A 716 -41.63 72.56 53.36
N SER A 717 -42.87 72.29 52.90
CA SER A 717 -43.96 71.54 53.55
C SER A 717 -45.02 70.99 52.55
N MET A 718 -45.74 69.93 52.95
CA MET A 718 -46.86 69.30 52.22
C MET A 718 -48.21 70.04 52.39
N PRO A 719 -49.26 69.64 51.64
CA PRO A 719 -50.29 68.81 52.30
C PRO A 719 -50.89 67.65 51.46
N ALA A 720 -51.22 66.53 52.13
CA ALA A 720 -52.36 65.59 51.94
C ALA A 720 -52.77 65.14 50.49
N ARG A 721 -53.04 63.88 50.12
CA ARG A 721 -53.44 62.58 50.75
C ARG A 721 -53.41 61.52 49.61
N SER A 722 -53.53 60.19 49.77
CA SER A 722 -53.48 59.22 50.89
C SER A 722 -53.45 57.78 50.32
N GLY A 723 -52.84 56.82 51.03
CA GLY A 723 -52.86 55.37 50.71
C GLY A 723 -53.87 54.60 51.59
N PRO A 724 -53.52 53.42 52.18
CA PRO A 724 -52.34 52.57 52.02
C PRO A 724 -52.74 51.26 51.26
N PRO A 725 -52.69 49.97 51.72
CA PRO A 725 -52.24 49.33 52.97
C PRO A 725 -50.87 48.59 52.82
N ARG A 726 -50.82 47.31 53.23
CA ARG A 726 -49.74 46.29 53.25
C ARG A 726 -50.42 44.91 53.30
N GLY A 727 -49.72 43.79 53.08
CA GLY A 727 -50.27 42.45 53.35
C GLY A 727 -49.25 41.30 53.29
N ASP A 728 -48.96 40.73 54.45
CA ASP A 728 -48.06 39.61 54.75
C ASP A 728 -48.75 38.23 54.50
N ARG A 729 -47.98 37.14 54.29
CA ARG A 729 -48.38 35.69 54.40
C ARG A 729 -49.42 35.13 53.38
N ASP A 730 -49.68 33.82 53.22
CA ASP A 730 -49.19 32.59 53.89
C ASP A 730 -49.22 31.33 52.95
N ARG A 731 -48.90 30.15 53.49
CA ARG A 731 -48.89 28.83 52.82
C ARG A 731 -50.28 28.20 52.56
N GLY A 732 -50.39 27.51 51.41
CA GLY A 732 -50.96 26.14 51.30
C GLY A 732 -52.49 25.95 51.14
N GLY A 733 -52.92 25.02 50.27
CA GLY A 733 -54.33 24.63 50.11
C GLY A 733 -54.63 23.66 48.95
N ASP A 734 -54.69 22.37 49.26
CA ASP A 734 -54.85 21.18 48.39
C ASP A 734 -56.24 21.02 47.67
N ARG A 735 -56.29 20.12 46.67
CA ARG A 735 -57.43 19.37 46.04
C ARG A 735 -58.36 19.97 44.96
N GLY A 736 -58.29 19.32 43.78
CA GLY A 736 -59.43 18.54 43.25
C GLY A 736 -60.09 19.04 41.96
N GLY A 737 -60.21 18.19 40.92
CA GLY A 737 -60.91 18.55 39.67
C GLY A 737 -60.77 17.54 38.52
N ASP A 738 -61.42 16.40 38.64
CA ASP A 738 -61.46 15.28 37.67
C ASP A 738 -62.24 15.61 36.36
N ARG A 739 -61.89 14.92 35.24
CA ARG A 739 -62.71 14.55 34.04
C ARG A 739 -62.28 14.95 32.60
N ASP A 740 -61.87 13.90 31.87
CA ASP A 740 -62.62 13.29 30.73
C ASP A 740 -62.60 13.89 29.28
N ARG A 741 -62.59 12.94 28.30
CA ARG A 741 -62.98 13.02 26.85
C ARG A 741 -62.07 13.60 25.75
N ARG A 742 -61.57 12.66 24.90
CA ARG A 742 -61.32 12.81 23.45
C ARG A 742 -62.63 12.70 22.63
N PRO A 743 -62.68 13.26 21.40
CA PRO A 743 -62.89 12.46 20.17
C PRO A 743 -61.82 12.76 19.07
N ARG A 744 -61.37 11.83 18.20
CA ARG A 744 -61.97 11.35 16.91
C ARG A 744 -62.24 12.49 15.89
N ASN A 745 -61.94 12.40 14.59
CA ASN A 745 -61.48 11.30 13.70
C ASN A 745 -60.92 11.89 12.35
N GLY A 746 -60.00 11.31 11.56
CA GLY A 746 -59.14 10.12 11.71
C GLY A 746 -59.09 9.17 10.48
N GLY A 747 -58.13 9.31 9.54
CA GLY A 747 -57.91 8.31 8.46
C GLY A 747 -56.92 8.73 7.36
N GLY A 748 -56.20 7.82 6.68
CA GLY A 748 -56.12 6.35 6.87
C GLY A 748 -55.19 5.66 5.85
N GLY A 749 -54.89 4.37 6.08
CA GLY A 749 -54.11 3.49 5.21
C GLY A 749 -52.66 3.24 5.68
N GLY A 750 -52.19 2.01 5.85
CA GLY A 750 -52.88 0.72 5.80
C GLY A 750 -51.90 -0.45 6.00
N TYR A 751 -51.99 -1.16 7.13
CA TYR A 751 -51.17 -2.34 7.45
C TYR A 751 -52.09 -3.54 7.66
N ARG A 752 -51.73 -4.71 7.11
CA ARG A 752 -52.52 -5.95 7.24
C ARG A 752 -51.60 -7.16 7.53
N PRO A 753 -51.79 -7.88 8.65
CA PRO A 753 -51.05 -9.09 8.98
C PRO A 753 -51.88 -10.38 8.84
N GLY A 754 -51.20 -11.53 8.85
CA GLY A 754 -51.75 -12.88 9.02
C GLY A 754 -50.99 -13.93 8.18
N GLY A 755 -50.70 -15.16 8.65
CA GLY A 755 -50.86 -15.73 10.00
C GLY A 755 -50.92 -17.28 9.99
N GLY A 756 -50.19 -17.95 10.91
CA GLY A 756 -50.21 -19.43 11.14
C GLY A 756 -49.61 -20.28 9.99
N ALA A 757 -49.32 -21.59 10.10
CA ALA A 757 -49.09 -22.55 11.20
C ALA A 757 -48.49 -23.85 10.57
N GLY A 758 -47.85 -24.83 11.23
CA GLY A 758 -47.52 -25.06 12.65
C GLY A 758 -46.72 -26.38 12.82
N ALA A 759 -46.62 -26.91 14.05
CA ALA A 759 -46.07 -28.25 14.40
C ALA A 759 -47.02 -28.91 15.45
N PRO A 760 -46.81 -30.13 16.02
CA PRO A 760 -45.78 -31.16 15.79
C PRO A 760 -46.35 -32.62 15.67
N GLY A 761 -45.51 -33.66 15.62
CA GLY A 761 -45.91 -35.06 15.89
C GLY A 761 -44.91 -36.12 15.40
N GLY A 762 -44.54 -37.09 16.24
CA GLY A 762 -43.59 -38.17 15.89
C GLY A 762 -44.27 -39.48 15.45
N GLY A 763 -43.49 -40.43 14.90
CA GLY A 763 -44.03 -41.69 14.39
C GLY A 763 -42.97 -42.68 13.88
N ASP A 764 -42.64 -43.63 14.74
CA ASP A 764 -41.71 -44.77 14.65
C ASP A 764 -41.90 -45.74 13.43
N ARG A 765 -40.80 -46.38 13.01
CA ARG A 765 -40.64 -47.72 12.35
C ARG A 765 -40.64 -47.97 10.82
N ASP A 766 -39.64 -48.83 10.51
CA ASP A 766 -39.61 -50.06 9.68
C ASP A 766 -39.29 -50.00 8.17
N ARG A 767 -38.29 -50.84 7.81
CA ARG A 767 -38.01 -51.55 6.53
C ARG A 767 -38.06 -50.75 5.21
N GLY A 768 -37.12 -50.86 4.28
CA GLY A 768 -36.05 -51.84 4.12
C GLY A 768 -35.82 -52.15 2.62
N ASP A 769 -34.54 -52.28 2.29
CA ASP A 769 -33.97 -53.23 1.32
C ASP A 769 -34.01 -52.98 -0.21
N ARG A 770 -32.90 -53.38 -0.85
CA ARG A 770 -32.63 -53.64 -2.29
C ARG A 770 -32.68 -52.55 -3.38
N ARG A 771 -31.49 -52.41 -4.00
CA ARG A 771 -31.17 -52.49 -5.46
C ARG A 771 -31.75 -51.38 -6.37
N ARG A 772 -31.03 -50.90 -7.38
CA ARG A 772 -29.83 -51.41 -8.08
C ARG A 772 -28.70 -50.40 -8.12
#